data_AF-A0AA46HUL9-F1
#
_entry.id   AF-A0AA46HUL9-F1
#
_cell.length_a   1.000
_cell.length_b   1.000
_cell.length_c   1.000
_cell.angle_alpha   90.00
_cell.angle_beta   90.00
_cell.angle_gamma   90.00
#
_symmetry.space_group_name_H-M   'P 1'
#
loop_
_entity.id
_entity.type
_entity.pdbx_description
1 polymer ?
#
loop_
_entity_poly.entity_id
_entity_poly.type
_entity_poly.pdbx_seq_one_letter_code
_entity_poly.pdbx_strand_id
1 'polypeptide(L)'
;MAYPATLPNSPEQDASATRADTLHPVLLGLEAVASVITSNENYDAILGRKLARPEYEVFKTTNLEEKRQAAISLICRELRAARCNSAQFPRDIPIIAWARTQNNKKELLLFHKIIKRELGRISIENLAEKPFTSTKTVEDFSWISELASRFYQSSSNITAGLVHQHRQYIAAYVSFKIGFRDAKSSPPLLAFVANDHSPLPVAFATLMRELRVPIIYFQHAEVTPKFPPLHFDYNVLRNKASKEIYQAIGPIAGRLYIIKRNTSTAFDFNKLRANFGRLTQAQNAPLVIIYLTATFRPDYVYELVSALRRNPLVERVRIKPHPGTPSELLQALAQQHGDILIDEKPTDFHIAIVGNSSIVTELLREGHCVWQDFGLDEITPDYYGYAARGLVQTIQAKDVSQPFWASAELKDDWLERFSELDPSVSAFASDVSDLDELRLIDDLSQVLLDRRSATSVRMRTWFRRLLLYFPLTFLQDAEDQDPHRNFGIAALQEAQRLFDERVPRFISMLNQVTPSTATNDLGLWLLLKRIEWTGYRPPHEALEAVDNRIFELETDPSTIKWLENMVLNDIIRTQDISRLENFWRRAREVRQEELHITRRIALLRWLRVCDGQLPGIDERSLRAGLSPLHLLKMDVQGSFSMSAHSHSDIEEKFYRHAPPGIRDGLREHVLPVYSRLRGAMKFMDVSRSNTELAQLRSLLLTKITQREPFSIIRLSDGEGYIFQRTGKFFSKEDALNRERHWWGEELPSALREKLLDALQESVSEADILGIPTIYRFLRDTTDKSEALQSSVPGRGLLEVLNGLDSISSRNTLFSDDKVNLALFRDRSNLLDLVLATPKVVVVSSARHRELSQLFSDANEAEFISVPTHFKTKENSRYVKESKPLPYHLDRINEELRHAVGPGTLCLVAAGVAGKVILGQAKRAGAVAVDVGSALDEWLNAGIHSLH
;
A
#
# COMPACT_ATOMS: atom_id res chain seq x y z
N MET A 1 7.80 -29.34 -10.08
CA MET A 1 7.70 -30.39 -9.03
C MET A 1 6.23 -30.59 -8.73
N ALA A 2 5.68 -31.75 -9.09
CA ALA A 2 4.25 -32.03 -8.97
C ALA A 2 3.83 -32.06 -7.49
N TYR A 3 2.97 -31.12 -7.08
CA TYR A 3 2.26 -31.18 -5.80
C TYR A 3 1.08 -32.15 -5.93
N PRO A 4 0.93 -33.16 -5.05
CA PRO A 4 -0.18 -34.08 -5.12
C PRO A 4 -1.47 -33.38 -4.69
N ALA A 5 -2.45 -33.37 -5.60
CA ALA A 5 -3.84 -33.05 -5.31
C ALA A 5 -4.45 -34.18 -4.47
N THR A 6 -4.20 -34.16 -3.17
CA THR A 6 -4.98 -34.94 -2.20
C THR A 6 -5.31 -34.05 -1.01
N LEU A 7 -6.60 -33.86 -0.79
CA LEU A 7 -7.18 -33.25 0.40
C LEU A 7 -6.72 -34.07 1.63
N PRO A 8 -6.19 -33.47 2.71
CA PRO A 8 -6.28 -34.11 4.00
C PRO A 8 -7.76 -34.11 4.38
N ASN A 9 -8.29 -35.30 4.62
CA ASN A 9 -9.61 -35.50 5.20
C ASN A 9 -9.80 -34.66 6.47
N SER A 10 -11.06 -34.35 6.75
CA SER A 10 -11.58 -33.80 8.01
C SER A 10 -10.88 -34.35 9.26
N PRO A 11 -10.77 -33.58 10.36
CA PRO A 11 -10.13 -33.99 11.61
C PRO A 11 -11.03 -34.95 12.43
N GLU A 12 -11.48 -36.03 11.79
CA GLU A 12 -12.17 -37.14 12.43
C GLU A 12 -11.53 -38.43 11.94
N GLN A 13 -10.36 -38.78 12.51
CA GLN A 13 -9.82 -40.14 12.69
C GLN A 13 -8.32 -40.05 13.01
N ASP A 14 -8.00 -39.70 14.25
CA ASP A 14 -6.78 -40.21 14.90
C ASP A 14 -7.01 -40.27 16.41
N ALA A 15 -7.85 -41.23 16.81
CA ALA A 15 -8.22 -41.50 18.20
C ALA A 15 -7.49 -42.75 18.74
N SER A 16 -6.20 -42.90 18.43
CA SER A 16 -5.39 -44.00 18.98
C SER A 16 -3.91 -43.67 19.23
N ALA A 17 -3.56 -42.38 19.37
CA ALA A 17 -2.28 -42.00 20.00
C ALA A 17 -2.44 -41.98 21.53
N THR A 18 -1.85 -43.00 22.16
CA THR A 18 -1.50 -43.14 23.59
C THR A 18 -1.77 -41.93 24.49
N ARG A 19 -2.65 -42.12 25.48
CA ARG A 19 -2.82 -41.26 26.68
C ARG A 19 -1.48 -41.11 27.41
N ALA A 20 -0.66 -40.16 27.00
CA ALA A 20 0.24 -39.46 27.91
C ALA A 20 -0.61 -38.38 28.60
N ASP A 21 -0.51 -38.26 29.92
CA ASP A 21 -1.24 -37.27 30.73
C ASP A 21 -1.10 -35.86 30.12
N THR A 22 -2.12 -35.38 29.42
CA THR A 22 -2.16 -34.00 28.94
C THR A 22 -2.36 -33.09 30.16
N LEU A 23 -1.29 -32.38 30.52
CA LEU A 23 -1.28 -31.37 31.59
C LEU A 23 -2.49 -30.42 31.45
N HIS A 24 -3.15 -30.14 32.57
CA HIS A 24 -4.34 -29.28 32.60
C HIS A 24 -4.02 -27.86 32.04
N PRO A 25 -4.89 -27.21 31.23
CA PRO A 25 -4.59 -25.91 30.61
C PRO A 25 -4.17 -24.79 31.57
N VAL A 26 -4.67 -24.83 32.80
CA VAL A 26 -4.26 -23.89 33.87
C VAL A 26 -2.83 -24.13 34.33
N LEU A 27 -2.40 -25.39 34.43
CA LEU A 27 -1.03 -25.74 34.80
C LEU A 27 -0.03 -25.32 33.71
N LEU A 28 -0.37 -25.55 32.44
CA LEU A 28 0.41 -25.03 31.30
C LEU A 28 0.51 -23.49 31.32
N GLY A 29 -0.55 -22.80 31.76
CA GLY A 29 -0.52 -21.35 31.92
C GLY A 29 0.39 -20.87 33.04
N LEU A 30 0.46 -21.60 34.16
CA LEU A 30 1.43 -21.35 35.23
C LEU A 30 2.87 -21.53 34.72
N GLU A 31 3.14 -22.61 33.98
CA GLU A 31 4.46 -22.86 33.37
C GLU A 31 4.84 -21.76 32.37
N ALA A 32 3.89 -21.31 31.53
CA ALA A 32 4.13 -20.24 30.57
C ALA A 32 4.51 -18.92 31.25
N VAL A 33 3.80 -18.54 32.33
CA VAL A 33 4.10 -17.34 33.12
C VAL A 33 5.44 -17.49 33.85
N ALA A 34 5.77 -18.68 34.34
CA ALA A 34 7.01 -18.94 35.06
C ALA A 34 8.26 -18.83 34.17
N SER A 35 8.19 -19.26 32.90
CA SER A 35 9.34 -19.38 31.98
C SER A 35 10.27 -18.15 31.92
N VAL A 36 9.69 -16.96 31.75
CA VAL A 36 10.45 -15.69 31.66
C VAL A 36 10.93 -15.21 33.03
N ILE A 37 10.23 -15.58 34.11
CA ILE A 37 10.52 -15.13 35.47
C ILE A 37 11.68 -15.92 36.06
N THR A 38 11.60 -17.26 36.01
CA THR A 38 12.58 -18.16 36.62
C THR A 38 13.94 -18.10 35.92
N SER A 39 13.96 -17.65 34.68
CA SER A 39 15.17 -17.49 33.86
C SER A 39 15.82 -16.11 33.96
N ASN A 40 15.23 -15.18 34.73
CA ASN A 40 15.77 -13.85 34.98
C ASN A 40 16.02 -13.65 36.48
N GLU A 41 17.28 -13.80 36.90
CA GLU A 41 17.71 -13.70 38.30
C GLU A 41 17.38 -12.35 38.94
N ASN A 42 17.28 -11.29 38.13
CA ASN A 42 16.96 -9.92 38.57
C ASN A 42 15.48 -9.55 38.40
N TYR A 43 14.59 -10.50 38.09
CA TYR A 43 13.19 -10.21 37.82
C TYR A 43 12.46 -9.53 39.00
N ASP A 44 12.76 -9.96 40.23
CA ASP A 44 12.18 -9.37 41.44
C ASP A 44 12.60 -7.89 41.59
N ALA A 45 13.83 -7.53 41.18
CA ALA A 45 14.31 -6.15 41.17
C ALA A 45 13.54 -5.29 40.15
N ILE A 46 13.16 -5.85 38.99
CA ILE A 46 12.34 -5.18 37.97
C ILE A 46 10.93 -4.86 38.51
N LEU A 47 10.36 -5.75 39.32
CA LEU A 47 9.05 -5.51 39.95
C LEU A 47 9.11 -4.49 41.11
N GLY A 48 10.28 -4.36 41.76
CA GLY A 48 10.59 -3.32 42.73
C GLY A 48 9.53 -3.18 43.83
N ARG A 49 8.99 -1.95 44.00
CA ARG A 49 7.99 -1.61 45.04
C ARG A 49 6.72 -2.47 45.00
N LYS A 50 6.40 -3.14 43.89
CA LYS A 50 5.24 -4.05 43.81
C LYS A 50 5.36 -5.26 44.73
N LEU A 51 6.59 -5.65 45.08
CA LEU A 51 6.91 -6.75 45.98
C LEU A 51 7.17 -6.30 47.43
N ALA A 52 7.11 -4.99 47.73
CA ALA A 52 7.33 -4.42 49.07
C ALA A 52 6.11 -4.57 50.00
N ARG A 53 5.49 -5.76 50.01
CA ARG A 53 4.36 -6.08 50.89
C ARG A 53 4.82 -7.12 51.93
N PRO A 54 4.34 -7.04 53.19
CA PRO A 54 4.76 -7.97 54.25
C PRO A 54 4.57 -9.46 53.88
N GLU A 55 3.54 -9.75 53.08
CA GLU A 55 3.24 -11.09 52.59
C GLU A 55 4.29 -11.72 51.67
N TYR A 56 5.22 -10.93 51.12
CA TYR A 56 6.30 -11.42 50.26
C TYR A 56 7.65 -11.58 50.98
N GLU A 57 7.79 -11.14 52.24
CA GLU A 57 9.05 -11.23 53.00
C GLU A 57 9.52 -12.67 53.18
N VAL A 58 8.58 -13.61 53.30
CA VAL A 58 8.87 -15.05 53.40
C VAL A 58 9.67 -15.58 52.19
N PHE A 59 9.59 -14.94 51.02
CA PHE A 59 10.36 -15.40 49.84
C PHE A 59 11.83 -14.99 49.86
N LYS A 60 12.26 -14.20 50.86
CA LYS A 60 13.67 -13.90 51.10
C LYS A 60 14.40 -14.99 51.90
N THR A 61 13.67 -15.93 52.51
CA THR A 61 14.26 -17.09 53.22
C THR A 61 14.97 -18.05 52.26
N THR A 62 15.88 -18.88 52.78
CA THR A 62 16.50 -19.99 52.04
C THR A 62 15.70 -21.28 52.12
N ASN A 63 14.70 -21.38 53.02
CA ASN A 63 13.87 -22.57 53.20
C ASN A 63 12.84 -22.71 52.07
N LEU A 64 13.05 -23.68 51.16
CA LEU A 64 12.17 -23.94 50.02
C LEU A 64 10.77 -24.43 50.44
N GLU A 65 10.66 -25.19 51.52
CA GLU A 65 9.36 -25.71 51.97
C GLU A 65 8.48 -24.61 52.57
N GLU A 66 9.07 -23.68 53.32
CA GLU A 66 8.39 -22.46 53.77
C GLU A 66 7.88 -21.62 52.59
N LYS A 67 8.71 -21.48 51.54
CA LYS A 67 8.32 -20.79 50.30
C LYS A 67 7.14 -21.47 49.60
N ARG A 68 7.15 -22.81 49.49
CA ARG A 68 6.05 -23.59 48.90
C ARG A 68 4.75 -23.38 49.66
N GLN A 69 4.79 -23.54 50.98
CA GLN A 69 3.61 -23.37 51.83
C GLN A 69 3.07 -21.93 51.77
N ALA A 70 3.96 -20.93 51.79
CA ALA A 70 3.58 -19.53 51.63
C ALA A 70 2.94 -19.25 50.27
N ALA A 71 3.54 -19.75 49.18
CA ALA A 71 3.01 -19.58 47.82
C ALA A 71 1.61 -20.18 47.69
N ILE A 72 1.41 -21.43 48.12
CA ILE A 72 0.11 -22.11 48.10
C ILE A 72 -0.90 -21.36 48.96
N SER A 73 -0.52 -20.94 50.17
CA SER A 73 -1.39 -20.17 51.07
C SER A 73 -1.85 -18.85 50.45
N LEU A 74 -0.95 -18.13 49.75
CA LEU A 74 -1.28 -16.92 49.03
C LEU A 74 -2.22 -17.16 47.85
N ILE A 75 -2.02 -18.24 47.07
CA ILE A 75 -2.95 -18.62 46.01
C ILE A 75 -4.34 -18.97 46.59
N CYS A 76 -4.41 -19.79 47.64
CA CYS A 76 -5.65 -20.13 48.31
C CYS A 76 -6.34 -18.90 48.91
N ARG A 77 -5.57 -17.90 49.35
CA ARG A 77 -6.11 -16.62 49.80
C ARG A 77 -6.66 -15.81 48.62
N GLU A 78 -5.96 -15.76 47.49
CA GLU A 78 -6.42 -15.08 46.28
C GLU A 78 -7.75 -15.68 45.77
N LEU A 79 -7.85 -17.01 45.71
CA LEU A 79 -9.07 -17.72 45.33
C LEU A 79 -10.25 -17.44 46.29
N ARG A 80 -9.97 -17.32 47.60
CA ARG A 80 -10.98 -16.95 48.62
C ARG A 80 -11.33 -15.45 48.62
N ALA A 81 -10.36 -14.60 48.28
CA ALA A 81 -10.48 -13.14 48.30
C ALA A 81 -10.96 -12.54 46.98
N ALA A 82 -11.00 -13.33 45.89
CA ALA A 82 -11.53 -12.92 44.61
C ALA A 82 -13.03 -12.58 44.71
N ARG A 83 -13.35 -11.37 45.19
CA ARG A 83 -14.56 -10.66 44.77
C ARG A 83 -14.43 -10.50 43.26
N CYS A 84 -15.29 -11.17 42.51
CA CYS A 84 -15.04 -11.44 41.11
C CYS A 84 -15.38 -10.22 40.26
N ASN A 85 -14.35 -9.43 39.94
CA ASN A 85 -14.39 -8.52 38.82
C ASN A 85 -14.58 -9.37 37.54
N SER A 86 -15.80 -9.47 37.03
CA SER A 86 -16.11 -10.18 35.79
C SER A 86 -15.77 -9.29 34.59
N ALA A 87 -15.11 -9.86 33.59
CA ALA A 87 -14.94 -9.17 32.31
C ALA A 87 -16.29 -9.14 31.58
N GLN A 88 -16.64 -7.99 31.00
CA GLN A 88 -17.80 -7.92 30.12
C GLN A 88 -17.45 -8.52 28.76
N PHE A 89 -17.96 -9.72 28.48
CA PHE A 89 -17.82 -10.35 27.17
C PHE A 89 -18.93 -9.85 26.22
N PRO A 90 -18.59 -9.32 25.05
CA PRO A 90 -19.58 -8.92 24.08
C PRO A 90 -20.26 -10.15 23.45
N ARG A 91 -21.52 -10.00 23.06
CA ARG A 91 -22.28 -11.02 22.34
C ARG A 91 -22.18 -10.78 20.84
N ASP A 92 -22.22 -11.85 20.06
CA ASP A 92 -22.28 -11.81 18.58
C ASP A 92 -21.06 -11.12 17.94
N ILE A 93 -19.93 -11.15 18.64
CA ILE A 93 -18.65 -10.66 18.12
C ILE A 93 -17.81 -11.85 17.65
N PRO A 94 -17.45 -11.93 16.36
CA PRO A 94 -16.72 -13.08 15.81
C PRO A 94 -15.28 -13.16 16.32
N ILE A 95 -14.64 -12.02 16.64
CA ILE A 95 -13.25 -11.99 17.11
C ILE A 95 -13.13 -11.20 18.41
N ILE A 96 -12.58 -11.85 19.44
CA ILE A 96 -12.27 -11.23 20.72
C ILE A 96 -10.75 -11.17 20.92
N ALA A 97 -10.24 -10.02 21.32
CA ALA A 97 -8.82 -9.76 21.49
C ALA A 97 -8.47 -9.38 22.92
N TRP A 98 -7.26 -9.71 23.34
CA TRP A 98 -6.64 -9.18 24.54
C TRP A 98 -5.33 -8.44 24.20
N ALA A 99 -5.41 -7.12 24.06
CA ALA A 99 -4.27 -6.26 23.70
C ALA A 99 -4.20 -5.02 24.62
N ARG A 100 -3.42 -5.11 25.70
CA ARG A 100 -3.33 -4.05 26.73
C ARG A 100 -2.25 -3.02 26.45
N THR A 101 -1.03 -3.45 26.15
CA THR A 101 0.12 -2.54 25.96
C THR A 101 0.10 -1.91 24.57
N GLN A 102 0.82 -0.80 24.39
CA GLN A 102 0.92 -0.16 23.07
C GLN A 102 1.48 -1.11 22.00
N ASN A 103 2.44 -1.96 22.34
CA ASN A 103 2.98 -2.95 21.40
C ASN A 103 1.92 -4.00 21.03
N ASN A 104 1.12 -4.50 21.99
CA ASN A 104 0.04 -5.42 21.67
C ASN A 104 -1.03 -4.76 20.80
N LYS A 105 -1.36 -3.49 21.06
CA LYS A 105 -2.33 -2.73 20.27
C LYS A 105 -1.84 -2.52 18.85
N LYS A 106 -0.54 -2.26 18.64
CA LYS A 106 0.06 -2.19 17.29
C LYS A 106 -0.13 -3.50 16.51
N GLU A 107 0.09 -4.65 17.15
CA GLU A 107 -0.12 -5.95 16.52
C GLU A 107 -1.61 -6.23 16.23
N LEU A 108 -2.52 -5.85 17.14
CA LEU A 108 -3.96 -5.95 16.89
C LEU A 108 -4.41 -5.05 15.72
N LEU A 109 -3.85 -3.85 15.60
CA LEU A 109 -4.12 -2.95 14.48
C LEU A 109 -3.60 -3.52 13.16
N LEU A 110 -2.44 -4.17 13.15
CA LEU A 110 -1.94 -4.87 11.97
C LEU A 110 -2.90 -5.99 11.57
N PHE A 111 -3.28 -6.85 12.51
CA PHE A 111 -4.24 -7.91 12.28
C PHE A 111 -5.57 -7.37 11.72
N HIS A 112 -6.10 -6.30 12.33
CA HIS A 112 -7.31 -5.63 11.84
C HIS A 112 -7.15 -5.13 10.39
N LYS A 113 -6.00 -4.53 10.04
CA LYS A 113 -5.72 -4.08 8.67
C LYS A 113 -5.71 -5.24 7.68
N ILE A 114 -5.05 -6.35 8.03
CA ILE A 114 -4.99 -7.57 7.21
C ILE A 114 -6.40 -8.12 6.96
N ILE A 115 -7.19 -8.30 8.03
CA ILE A 115 -8.56 -8.81 7.94
C ILE A 115 -9.45 -7.88 7.13
N LYS A 116 -9.43 -6.58 7.43
CA LYS A 116 -10.24 -5.57 6.74
C LYS A 116 -9.95 -5.53 5.24
N ARG A 117 -8.67 -5.65 4.86
CA ARG A 117 -8.22 -5.60 3.46
C ARG A 117 -8.65 -6.85 2.69
N GLU A 118 -8.59 -8.02 3.31
CA GLU A 118 -8.71 -9.30 2.58
C GLU A 118 -10.05 -10.01 2.77
N LEU A 119 -10.60 -9.96 3.98
CA LEU A 119 -11.85 -10.64 4.37
C LEU A 119 -13.04 -9.68 4.52
N GLY A 120 -12.80 -8.37 4.44
CA GLY A 120 -13.84 -7.35 4.60
C GLY A 120 -14.08 -6.94 6.06
N ARG A 121 -15.23 -6.33 6.34
CA ARG A 121 -15.53 -5.80 7.68
C ARG A 121 -15.96 -6.92 8.63
N ILE A 122 -15.01 -7.37 9.45
CA ILE A 122 -15.24 -8.30 10.55
C ILE A 122 -15.08 -7.54 11.87
N SER A 123 -16.06 -7.66 12.77
CA SER A 123 -16.03 -7.00 14.08
C SER A 123 -14.97 -7.64 14.98
N ILE A 124 -14.12 -6.80 15.59
CA ILE A 124 -13.08 -7.22 16.53
C ILE A 124 -13.22 -6.36 17.78
N GLU A 125 -13.27 -7.01 18.96
CA GLU A 125 -13.40 -6.31 20.23
C GLU A 125 -12.24 -6.61 21.18
N ASN A 126 -11.60 -5.56 21.69
CA ASN A 126 -10.48 -5.67 22.62
C ASN A 126 -10.98 -5.60 24.08
N LEU A 127 -11.00 -6.75 24.76
CA LEU A 127 -11.46 -6.83 26.16
C LEU A 127 -10.59 -6.05 27.14
N ALA A 128 -9.33 -5.78 26.78
CA ALA A 128 -8.43 -5.02 27.64
C ALA A 128 -8.86 -3.54 27.82
N GLU A 129 -9.80 -3.07 27.00
CA GLU A 129 -10.37 -1.71 27.06
C GLU A 129 -11.73 -1.66 27.77
N LYS A 130 -12.27 -2.82 28.17
CA LYS A 130 -13.57 -2.91 28.84
C LYS A 130 -13.41 -2.86 30.36
N PRO A 131 -14.33 -2.16 31.05
CA PRO A 131 -14.34 -2.18 32.51
C PRO A 131 -14.71 -3.58 33.01
N PHE A 132 -14.11 -3.98 34.13
CA PHE A 132 -14.53 -5.17 34.85
C PHE A 132 -15.64 -4.80 35.85
N THR A 133 -16.65 -5.64 35.97
CA THR A 133 -17.78 -5.45 36.90
C THR A 133 -17.70 -6.37 38.10
N SER A 134 -17.83 -5.84 39.31
CA SER A 134 -17.81 -6.67 40.52
C SER A 134 -19.09 -7.52 40.61
N THR A 135 -18.92 -8.84 40.62
CA THR A 135 -19.99 -9.85 40.69
C THR A 135 -19.71 -10.79 41.87
N LYS A 136 -20.74 -11.19 42.62
CA LYS A 136 -20.61 -12.25 43.63
C LYS A 136 -20.80 -13.60 42.94
N THR A 137 -19.79 -14.49 43.02
CA THR A 137 -19.88 -15.86 42.50
C THR A 137 -20.02 -16.89 43.62
N VAL A 138 -20.55 -18.06 43.29
CA VAL A 138 -20.68 -19.25 44.17
C VAL A 138 -19.86 -20.43 43.59
N GLU A 139 -19.09 -20.21 42.52
CA GLU A 139 -18.29 -21.26 41.88
C GLU A 139 -17.09 -21.67 42.73
N ASP A 140 -16.86 -22.99 42.83
CA ASP A 140 -15.71 -23.55 43.53
C ASP A 140 -14.50 -23.66 42.59
N PHE A 141 -13.46 -22.91 42.92
CA PHE A 141 -12.16 -22.94 42.24
C PHE A 141 -11.08 -23.65 43.07
N SER A 142 -11.46 -24.45 44.07
CA SER A 142 -10.54 -25.20 44.95
C SER A 142 -9.55 -26.07 44.17
N TRP A 143 -9.96 -26.68 43.05
CA TRP A 143 -9.09 -27.47 42.17
C TRP A 143 -7.89 -26.68 41.60
N ILE A 144 -7.99 -25.34 41.45
CA ILE A 144 -6.86 -24.50 41.02
C ILE A 144 -5.74 -24.53 42.06
N SER A 145 -6.09 -24.61 43.35
CA SER A 145 -5.10 -24.71 44.42
C SER A 145 -4.32 -26.02 44.37
N GLU A 146 -4.95 -27.13 43.96
CA GLU A 146 -4.26 -28.41 43.76
C GLU A 146 -3.26 -28.31 42.60
N LEU A 147 -3.65 -27.70 41.48
CA LEU A 147 -2.74 -27.50 40.35
C LEU A 147 -1.56 -26.58 40.70
N ALA A 148 -1.82 -25.49 41.42
CA ALA A 148 -0.76 -24.61 41.92
C ALA A 148 0.16 -25.36 42.90
N SER A 149 -0.39 -26.21 43.76
CA SER A 149 0.39 -27.07 44.65
C SER A 149 1.31 -28.00 43.87
N ARG A 150 0.80 -28.70 42.85
CA ARG A 150 1.60 -29.56 41.97
C ARG A 150 2.76 -28.79 41.33
N PHE A 151 2.51 -27.57 40.83
CA PHE A 151 3.55 -26.71 40.26
C PHE A 151 4.64 -26.34 41.28
N TYR A 152 4.28 -25.87 42.47
CA TYR A 152 5.27 -25.43 43.46
C TYR A 152 6.03 -26.61 44.09
N GLN A 153 5.41 -27.79 44.17
CA GLN A 153 6.07 -29.01 44.63
C GLN A 153 7.17 -29.46 43.66
N SER A 154 6.98 -29.30 42.35
CA SER A 154 7.99 -29.61 41.34
C SER A 154 9.02 -28.49 41.13
N SER A 155 8.76 -27.29 41.64
CA SER A 155 9.66 -26.13 41.50
C SER A 155 10.87 -26.21 42.42
N SER A 156 12.07 -25.95 41.86
CA SER A 156 13.35 -25.89 42.59
C SER A 156 13.68 -24.49 43.12
N ASN A 157 13.05 -23.44 42.58
CA ASN A 157 13.21 -22.07 43.04
C ASN A 157 11.86 -21.34 43.01
N ILE A 158 11.57 -20.57 44.07
CA ILE A 158 10.33 -19.82 44.22
C ILE A 158 10.68 -18.41 44.71
N THR A 159 10.45 -17.42 43.84
CA THR A 159 10.69 -16.00 44.14
C THR A 159 9.39 -15.26 44.45
N ALA A 160 9.48 -14.07 45.03
CA ALA A 160 8.31 -13.23 45.28
C ALA A 160 7.66 -12.80 43.96
N GLY A 161 8.48 -12.49 42.94
CA GLY A 161 8.00 -12.13 41.61
C GLY A 161 7.22 -13.26 40.93
N LEU A 162 7.69 -14.50 41.02
CA LEU A 162 6.99 -15.67 40.48
C LEU A 162 5.58 -15.81 41.08
N VAL A 163 5.50 -15.80 42.41
CA VAL A 163 4.22 -15.93 43.12
C VAL A 163 3.30 -14.74 42.84
N HIS A 164 3.85 -13.53 42.75
CA HIS A 164 3.08 -12.35 42.38
C HIS A 164 2.42 -12.47 41.00
N GLN A 165 3.16 -12.93 39.98
CA GLN A 165 2.63 -13.09 38.63
C GLN A 165 1.65 -14.26 38.53
N HIS A 166 1.88 -15.36 39.25
CA HIS A 166 0.92 -16.46 39.34
C HIS A 166 -0.41 -16.04 39.98
N ARG A 167 -0.38 -15.18 41.01
CA ARG A 167 -1.62 -14.59 41.58
C ARG A 167 -2.39 -13.79 40.53
N GLN A 168 -1.70 -12.96 39.74
CA GLN A 168 -2.36 -12.19 38.67
C GLN A 168 -2.96 -13.10 37.59
N TYR A 169 -2.26 -14.16 37.21
CA TYR A 169 -2.73 -15.15 36.23
C TYR A 169 -4.01 -15.84 36.71
N ILE A 170 -3.99 -16.38 37.94
CA ILE A 170 -5.12 -17.10 38.52
C ILE A 170 -6.33 -16.18 38.70
N ALA A 171 -6.12 -14.97 39.25
CA ALA A 171 -7.19 -14.00 39.42
C ALA A 171 -7.82 -13.62 38.06
N ALA A 172 -7.00 -13.37 37.03
CA ALA A 172 -7.48 -13.05 35.70
C ALA A 172 -8.25 -14.22 35.05
N TYR A 173 -7.77 -15.45 35.18
CA TYR A 173 -8.44 -16.63 34.63
C TYR A 173 -9.83 -16.82 35.27
N VAL A 174 -9.93 -16.72 36.59
CA VAL A 174 -11.22 -16.77 37.32
C VAL A 174 -12.15 -15.65 36.85
N SER A 175 -11.65 -14.42 36.75
CA SER A 175 -12.40 -13.25 36.24
C SER A 175 -12.95 -13.46 34.83
N PHE A 176 -12.15 -14.01 33.91
CA PHE A 176 -12.60 -14.31 32.56
C PHE A 176 -13.62 -15.44 32.52
N LYS A 177 -13.39 -16.53 33.27
CA LYS A 177 -14.27 -17.70 33.32
C LYS A 177 -15.67 -17.32 33.79
N ILE A 178 -15.77 -16.46 34.80
CA ILE A 178 -17.04 -15.94 35.30
C ILE A 178 -17.68 -14.99 34.27
N GLY A 179 -16.91 -14.06 33.70
CA GLY A 179 -17.43 -13.13 32.70
C GLY A 179 -17.98 -13.80 31.44
N PHE A 180 -17.37 -14.91 31.01
CA PHE A 180 -17.78 -15.63 29.81
C PHE A 180 -19.10 -16.41 30.00
N ARG A 181 -19.47 -16.75 31.23
CA ARG A 181 -20.70 -17.50 31.53
C ARG A 181 -21.94 -16.86 30.90
N ASP A 182 -22.05 -15.54 30.96
CA ASP A 182 -23.20 -14.77 30.47
C ASP A 182 -23.19 -14.57 28.95
N ALA A 183 -22.09 -14.92 28.28
CA ALA A 183 -21.88 -14.80 26.83
C ALA A 183 -21.92 -16.16 26.09
N LYS A 184 -22.10 -17.28 26.81
CA LYS A 184 -22.03 -18.66 26.27
C LYS A 184 -22.96 -18.94 25.08
N SER A 185 -24.05 -18.19 24.92
CA SER A 185 -25.01 -18.37 23.83
C SER A 185 -24.43 -18.03 22.44
N SER A 186 -23.31 -17.30 22.37
CA SER A 186 -22.69 -16.87 21.11
C SER A 186 -21.17 -16.77 21.31
N PRO A 187 -20.45 -17.91 21.32
CA PRO A 187 -18.99 -17.91 21.50
C PRO A 187 -18.30 -17.24 20.30
N PRO A 188 -17.16 -16.56 20.52
CA PRO A 188 -16.37 -16.02 19.43
C PRO A 188 -15.82 -17.13 18.52
N LEU A 189 -15.60 -16.81 17.25
CA LEU A 189 -15.02 -17.72 16.26
C LEU A 189 -13.50 -17.78 16.34
N LEU A 190 -12.86 -16.71 16.85
CA LEU A 190 -11.40 -16.59 16.96
C LEU A 190 -11.01 -15.70 18.14
N ALA A 191 -9.94 -16.07 18.84
CA ALA A 191 -9.34 -15.28 19.90
C ALA A 191 -7.97 -14.72 19.48
N PHE A 192 -7.71 -13.43 19.72
CA PHE A 192 -6.42 -12.78 19.43
C PHE A 192 -5.64 -12.49 20.70
N VAL A 193 -4.36 -12.87 20.71
CA VAL A 193 -3.38 -12.44 21.72
C VAL A 193 -2.09 -11.97 21.05
N ALA A 194 -1.38 -11.07 21.71
CA ALA A 194 -0.07 -10.61 21.24
C ALA A 194 1.05 -10.82 22.25
N ASN A 195 0.80 -11.49 23.37
CA ASN A 195 1.80 -11.79 24.38
C ASN A 195 1.52 -13.19 24.96
N ASP A 196 2.58 -13.98 25.08
CA ASP A 196 2.62 -15.42 25.29
C ASP A 196 3.04 -15.82 26.72
N HIS A 197 3.50 -14.87 27.53
CA HIS A 197 4.04 -15.14 28.87
C HIS A 197 3.48 -14.21 29.95
N SER A 198 2.84 -13.10 29.59
CA SER A 198 2.24 -12.17 30.57
C SER A 198 0.97 -12.77 31.18
N PRO A 199 0.71 -12.58 32.50
CA PRO A 199 -0.34 -13.31 33.19
C PRO A 199 -1.75 -13.16 32.59
N LEU A 200 -2.19 -11.94 32.26
CA LEU A 200 -3.56 -11.72 31.76
C LEU A 200 -3.77 -12.28 30.34
N PRO A 201 -2.89 -12.02 29.35
CA PRO A 201 -2.97 -12.68 28.04
C PRO A 201 -2.96 -14.21 28.12
N VAL A 202 -2.10 -14.79 28.97
CA VAL A 202 -2.03 -16.25 29.16
C VAL A 202 -3.33 -16.77 29.78
N ALA A 203 -3.89 -16.08 30.77
CA ALA A 203 -5.18 -16.44 31.37
C ALA A 203 -6.34 -16.40 30.36
N PHE A 204 -6.37 -15.37 29.51
CA PHE A 204 -7.34 -15.27 28.43
C PHE A 204 -7.18 -16.42 27.43
N ALA A 205 -5.96 -16.70 26.97
CA ALA A 205 -5.68 -17.82 26.07
C ALA A 205 -6.02 -19.19 26.69
N THR A 206 -5.75 -19.39 27.98
CA THR A 206 -6.14 -20.61 28.71
C THR A 206 -7.65 -20.83 28.66
N LEU A 207 -8.44 -19.78 28.91
CA LEU A 207 -9.90 -19.89 28.83
C LEU A 207 -10.38 -20.19 27.40
N MET A 208 -9.84 -19.50 26.39
CA MET A 208 -10.24 -19.72 24.99
C MET A 208 -9.96 -21.17 24.55
N ARG A 209 -8.83 -21.75 25.00
CA ARG A 209 -8.50 -23.16 24.76
C ARG A 209 -9.50 -24.11 25.43
N GLU A 210 -9.88 -23.84 26.68
CA GLU A 210 -10.92 -24.62 27.38
C GLU A 210 -12.26 -24.59 26.62
N LEU A 211 -12.58 -23.46 26.00
CA LEU A 211 -13.79 -23.25 25.20
C LEU A 211 -13.68 -23.77 23.76
N ARG A 212 -12.53 -24.33 23.37
CA ARG A 212 -12.23 -24.77 21.98
C ARG A 212 -12.37 -23.65 20.95
N VAL A 213 -12.12 -22.40 21.36
CA VAL A 213 -12.02 -21.26 20.44
C VAL A 213 -10.58 -21.22 19.92
N PRO A 214 -10.35 -21.21 18.60
CA PRO A 214 -9.00 -21.15 18.05
C PRO A 214 -8.33 -19.82 18.41
N ILE A 215 -7.02 -19.87 18.69
CA ILE A 215 -6.24 -18.74 19.18
C ILE A 215 -5.19 -18.36 18.15
N ILE A 216 -5.17 -17.08 17.77
CA ILE A 216 -4.12 -16.48 16.97
C ILE A 216 -3.19 -15.63 17.83
N TYR A 217 -1.90 -15.93 17.77
CA TYR A 217 -0.83 -15.20 18.44
C TYR A 217 -0.06 -14.33 17.45
N PHE A 218 0.06 -13.04 17.74
CA PHE A 218 0.95 -12.12 17.02
C PHE A 218 2.11 -11.71 17.92
N GLN A 219 3.33 -12.03 17.51
CA GLN A 219 4.53 -11.64 18.23
C GLN A 219 4.67 -10.10 18.28
N HIS A 220 4.76 -9.55 19.50
CA HIS A 220 4.83 -8.10 19.75
C HIS A 220 6.24 -7.53 19.97
N ALA A 221 7.24 -8.38 20.22
CA ALA A 221 8.61 -7.99 20.54
C ALA A 221 9.60 -9.10 20.17
N GLU A 222 10.90 -8.79 20.14
CA GLU A 222 11.97 -9.78 19.95
C GLU A 222 11.98 -10.81 21.09
N VAL A 223 12.29 -12.06 20.75
CA VAL A 223 12.18 -13.23 21.64
C VAL A 223 13.55 -13.76 22.02
N THR A 224 13.63 -14.52 23.10
CA THR A 224 14.86 -15.19 23.56
C THR A 224 14.57 -16.65 23.92
N PRO A 225 15.60 -17.52 24.05
CA PRO A 225 15.41 -18.93 24.44
C PRO A 225 14.74 -19.16 25.80
N LYS A 226 14.47 -18.08 26.55
CA LYS A 226 13.83 -18.07 27.86
C LYS A 226 12.30 -17.97 27.80
N PHE A 227 11.73 -17.80 26.61
CA PHE A 227 10.29 -17.69 26.37
C PHE A 227 9.60 -19.06 26.46
N PRO A 228 8.27 -19.11 26.68
CA PRO A 228 7.54 -20.37 26.69
C PRO A 228 7.40 -20.95 25.27
N PRO A 229 7.19 -22.28 25.14
CA PRO A 229 6.89 -22.89 23.86
C PRO A 229 5.55 -22.37 23.28
N LEU A 230 5.45 -22.36 21.95
CA LEU A 230 4.24 -21.90 21.25
C LEU A 230 3.19 -23.00 21.14
N HIS A 231 2.01 -22.73 21.72
CA HIS A 231 0.88 -23.67 21.78
C HIS A 231 -0.43 -23.05 21.26
N PHE A 232 -0.35 -22.18 20.26
CA PHE A 232 -1.49 -21.51 19.62
C PHE A 232 -1.85 -22.17 18.29
N ASP A 233 -3.11 -22.04 17.85
CA ASP A 233 -3.57 -22.61 16.58
C ASP A 233 -2.94 -21.90 15.38
N TYR A 234 -2.74 -20.59 15.49
CA TYR A 234 -2.09 -19.74 14.49
C TYR A 234 -1.01 -18.89 15.13
N ASN A 235 0.24 -19.02 14.67
CA ASN A 235 1.41 -18.33 15.20
C ASN A 235 1.96 -17.38 14.14
N VAL A 236 1.82 -16.07 14.35
CA VAL A 236 2.31 -15.03 13.46
C VAL A 236 3.55 -14.39 14.07
N LEU A 237 4.71 -14.79 13.57
CA LEU A 237 6.01 -14.27 13.97
C LEU A 237 6.43 -13.10 13.11
N ARG A 238 7.38 -12.32 13.63
CA ARG A 238 7.90 -11.12 12.94
C ARG A 238 8.93 -11.48 11.87
N ASN A 239 9.72 -12.53 12.13
CA ASN A 239 10.93 -12.82 11.37
C ASN A 239 11.40 -14.28 11.54
N LYS A 240 12.39 -14.69 10.72
CA LYS A 240 12.94 -16.05 10.71
C LYS A 240 13.74 -16.36 11.98
N ALA A 241 14.48 -15.40 12.51
CA ALA A 241 15.23 -15.57 13.75
C ALA A 241 14.32 -15.95 14.93
N SER A 242 13.14 -15.34 15.02
CA SER A 242 12.16 -15.67 16.07
C SER A 242 11.63 -17.10 15.91
N LYS A 243 11.40 -17.55 14.67
CA LYS A 243 11.01 -18.93 14.38
C LYS A 243 12.08 -19.91 14.88
N GLU A 244 13.35 -19.66 14.58
CA GLU A 244 14.46 -20.53 15.01
C GLU A 244 14.58 -20.59 16.53
N ILE A 245 14.44 -19.46 17.22
CA ILE A 245 14.45 -19.41 18.69
C ILE A 245 13.30 -20.25 19.27
N TYR A 246 12.07 -20.08 18.77
CA TYR A 246 10.94 -20.88 19.24
C TYR A 246 11.08 -22.37 18.93
N GLN A 247 11.63 -22.73 17.77
CA GLN A 247 11.93 -24.12 17.42
C GLN A 247 12.99 -24.75 18.33
N ALA A 248 13.95 -23.95 18.81
CA ALA A 248 14.95 -24.37 19.78
C ALA A 248 14.38 -24.53 21.20
N ILE A 249 13.35 -23.75 21.56
CA ILE A 249 12.61 -23.90 22.83
C ILE A 249 11.80 -25.19 22.84
N GLY A 250 11.12 -25.51 21.73
CA GLY A 250 10.31 -26.72 21.61
C GLY A 250 9.51 -26.80 20.30
N PRO A 251 8.74 -27.87 20.09
CA PRO A 251 7.89 -27.98 18.91
C PRO A 251 6.82 -26.88 18.90
N ILE A 252 6.73 -26.16 17.79
CA ILE A 252 5.68 -25.16 17.57
C ILE A 252 4.40 -25.91 17.19
N ALA A 253 3.39 -25.84 18.06
CA ALA A 253 2.07 -26.38 17.74
C ALA A 253 1.29 -25.42 16.82
N GLY A 254 0.34 -25.95 16.05
CA GLY A 254 -0.48 -25.16 15.13
C GLY A 254 0.25 -24.70 13.86
N ARG A 255 -0.33 -23.74 13.16
CA ARG A 255 0.20 -23.19 11.90
C ARG A 255 1.11 -22.00 12.18
N LEU A 256 2.14 -21.81 11.35
CA LEU A 256 3.17 -20.80 11.54
C LEU A 256 3.29 -19.90 10.30
N TYR A 257 3.39 -18.60 10.54
CA TYR A 257 3.52 -17.57 9.51
C TYR A 257 4.55 -16.53 9.94
N ILE A 258 5.36 -16.04 9.01
CA ILE A 258 6.26 -14.90 9.19
C ILE A 258 5.67 -13.73 8.42
N ILE A 259 5.24 -12.68 9.11
CA ILE A 259 4.62 -11.50 8.47
C ILE A 259 5.42 -10.24 8.80
N LYS A 260 5.88 -9.52 7.79
CA LYS A 260 6.62 -8.27 7.91
C LYS A 260 5.75 -7.17 8.51
N ARG A 261 6.36 -6.30 9.33
CA ARG A 261 5.65 -5.22 10.04
C ARG A 261 5.77 -3.85 9.36
N ASN A 262 6.83 -3.67 8.59
CA ASN A 262 7.13 -2.41 7.91
C ASN A 262 6.86 -2.55 6.41
N THR A 263 5.85 -1.85 5.91
CA THR A 263 5.48 -1.83 4.48
C THR A 263 5.50 -0.43 3.87
N SER A 264 5.62 0.62 4.68
CA SER A 264 5.45 2.02 4.27
C SER A 264 6.74 2.76 3.92
N THR A 265 7.90 2.27 4.36
CA THR A 265 9.21 2.83 4.02
C THR A 265 10.13 1.75 3.49
N ALA A 266 10.55 1.89 2.22
CA ALA A 266 11.56 1.01 1.64
C ALA A 266 12.87 1.15 2.41
N PHE A 267 13.49 0.02 2.75
CA PHE A 267 14.81 0.03 3.35
C PHE A 267 15.85 0.41 2.29
N ASP A 268 16.67 1.41 2.59
CA ASP A 268 17.73 1.88 1.68
C ASP A 268 19.09 1.39 2.18
N PHE A 269 19.47 0.20 1.72
CA PHE A 269 20.78 -0.38 2.04
C PHE A 269 21.94 0.48 1.50
N ASN A 270 21.74 1.18 0.38
CA ASN A 270 22.77 2.04 -0.19
C ASN A 270 23.00 3.26 0.70
N LYS A 271 21.95 3.83 1.30
CA LYS A 271 22.08 4.88 2.32
C LYS A 271 22.90 4.40 3.52
N LEU A 272 22.59 3.23 4.07
CA LEU A 272 23.35 2.66 5.20
C LEU A 272 24.82 2.43 4.81
N ARG A 273 25.06 1.82 3.65
CA ARG A 273 26.42 1.58 3.12
C ARG A 273 27.19 2.89 2.90
N ALA A 274 26.56 3.90 2.30
CA ALA A 274 27.15 5.21 2.10
C ALA A 274 27.44 5.92 3.43
N ASN A 275 26.59 5.74 4.44
CA ASN A 275 26.81 6.28 5.78
C ASN A 275 28.02 5.66 6.47
N PHE A 276 28.16 4.33 6.41
CA PHE A 276 29.35 3.63 6.89
C PHE A 276 30.61 4.09 6.14
N GLY A 277 30.56 4.17 4.80
CA GLY A 277 31.70 4.64 3.99
C GLY A 277 32.08 6.10 4.25
N ARG A 278 31.10 6.99 4.44
CA ARG A 278 31.35 8.38 4.85
C ARG A 278 32.03 8.43 6.20
N LEU A 279 31.59 7.59 7.13
CA LEU A 279 32.09 7.60 8.49
C LEU A 279 33.52 7.04 8.59
N THR A 280 33.86 5.97 7.87
CA THR A 280 35.23 5.42 7.86
C THR A 280 36.24 6.38 7.22
N GLN A 281 35.79 7.24 6.29
CA GLN A 281 36.60 8.27 5.67
C GLN A 281 36.61 9.60 6.46
N ALA A 282 35.70 9.76 7.43
CA ALA A 282 35.57 10.99 8.18
C ALA A 282 36.68 11.12 9.22
N GLN A 283 37.32 12.29 9.25
CA GLN A 283 38.27 12.64 10.30
C GLN A 283 37.56 12.80 11.66
N ASN A 284 36.32 13.33 11.65
CA ASN A 284 35.52 13.59 12.85
C ASN A 284 34.13 12.93 12.76
N ALA A 285 33.59 12.53 13.92
CA ALA A 285 32.21 12.11 14.09
C ALA A 285 31.32 13.31 14.48
N PRO A 286 30.35 13.72 13.65
CA PRO A 286 29.57 14.95 13.87
C PRO A 286 28.57 14.85 15.04
N LEU A 287 28.11 13.63 15.35
CA LEU A 287 27.17 13.38 16.44
C LEU A 287 27.23 11.92 16.88
N VAL A 288 27.40 11.71 18.19
CA VAL A 288 27.25 10.42 18.87
C VAL A 288 26.06 10.48 19.82
N ILE A 289 25.17 9.49 19.75
CA ILE A 289 24.01 9.39 20.63
C ILE A 289 24.05 8.07 21.40
N ILE A 290 23.92 8.16 22.73
CA ILE A 290 23.83 7.01 23.62
C ILE A 290 22.35 6.69 23.86
N TYR A 291 21.92 5.51 23.44
CA TYR A 291 20.56 5.01 23.64
C TYR A 291 20.53 4.06 24.84
N LEU A 292 19.87 4.49 25.92
CA LEU A 292 19.80 3.75 27.16
C LEU A 292 18.64 2.75 27.16
N THR A 293 18.81 1.65 27.89
CA THR A 293 17.72 0.75 28.28
C THR A 293 16.97 1.32 29.49
N ALA A 294 15.84 0.71 29.88
CA ALA A 294 15.06 1.17 31.05
C ALA A 294 15.83 1.01 32.37
N THR A 295 16.83 0.14 32.39
CA THR A 295 17.69 -0.19 33.53
C THR A 295 19.14 -0.07 33.07
N PHE A 296 19.75 1.10 33.24
CA PHE A 296 21.14 1.36 32.84
C PHE A 296 22.03 1.58 34.07
N ARG A 297 23.36 1.49 33.91
CA ARG A 297 24.37 1.72 34.96
C ARG A 297 24.83 3.19 34.93
N PRO A 298 24.41 4.06 35.87
CA PRO A 298 24.69 5.49 35.79
C PRO A 298 26.20 5.81 35.77
N ASP A 299 26.98 5.16 36.63
CA ASP A 299 28.43 5.41 36.73
C ASP A 299 29.16 5.11 35.42
N TYR A 300 28.76 4.04 34.73
CA TYR A 300 29.34 3.67 33.45
C TYR A 300 28.90 4.63 32.33
N VAL A 301 27.65 5.10 32.35
CA VAL A 301 27.20 6.16 31.43
C VAL A 301 28.02 7.42 31.62
N TYR A 302 28.33 7.82 32.86
CA TYR A 302 29.18 8.98 33.15
C TYR A 302 30.60 8.78 32.62
N GLU A 303 31.17 7.58 32.81
CA GLU A 303 32.48 7.22 32.25
C GLU A 303 32.50 7.33 30.72
N LEU A 304 31.52 6.74 30.04
CA LEU A 304 31.40 6.73 28.59
C LEU A 304 31.23 8.15 28.02
N VAL A 305 30.36 8.96 28.63
CA VAL A 305 30.16 10.37 28.22
C VAL A 305 31.45 11.17 28.41
N SER A 306 32.15 10.97 29.53
CA SER A 306 33.42 11.62 29.80
C SER A 306 34.51 11.23 28.80
N ALA A 307 34.56 9.95 28.39
CA ALA A 307 35.50 9.46 27.39
C ALA A 307 35.19 10.03 25.99
N LEU A 308 33.92 10.06 25.58
CA LEU A 308 33.48 10.65 24.31
C LEU A 308 33.77 12.15 24.24
N ARG A 309 33.51 12.92 25.31
CA ARG A 309 33.79 14.36 25.36
C ARG A 309 35.27 14.68 25.30
N ARG A 310 36.14 13.75 25.72
CA ARG A 310 37.61 13.90 25.65
C ARG A 310 38.18 13.53 24.28
N ASN A 311 37.42 12.84 23.44
CA ASN A 311 37.86 12.51 22.09
C ASN A 311 37.73 13.76 21.19
N PRO A 312 38.84 14.36 20.72
CA PRO A 312 38.80 15.59 19.92
C PRO A 312 38.14 15.40 18.55
N LEU A 313 37.94 14.14 18.14
CA LEU A 313 37.29 13.78 16.89
C LEU A 313 35.76 13.63 17.03
N VAL A 314 35.20 13.76 18.24
CA VAL A 314 33.74 13.73 18.46
C VAL A 314 33.22 15.14 18.68
N GLU A 315 32.39 15.65 17.78
CA GLU A 315 31.90 17.03 17.85
C GLU A 315 30.81 17.22 18.91
N ARG A 316 29.88 16.25 19.00
CA ARG A 316 28.71 16.35 19.88
C ARG A 316 28.31 14.99 20.44
N VAL A 317 27.88 15.00 21.70
CA VAL A 317 27.32 13.85 22.41
C VAL A 317 25.91 14.16 22.88
N ARG A 318 24.99 13.21 22.73
CA ARG A 318 23.61 13.25 23.26
C ARG A 318 23.25 11.92 23.93
N ILE A 319 22.28 11.96 24.82
CA ILE A 319 21.75 10.77 25.51
C ILE A 319 20.23 10.72 25.32
N LYS A 320 19.73 9.58 24.87
CA LYS A 320 18.30 9.30 24.77
C LYS A 320 17.90 8.23 25.81
N PRO A 321 17.25 8.63 26.91
CA PRO A 321 16.70 7.69 27.88
C PRO A 321 15.59 6.83 27.29
N HIS A 322 15.40 5.62 27.82
CA HIS A 322 14.24 4.81 27.47
C HIS A 322 12.95 5.43 28.05
N PRO A 323 11.80 5.41 27.36
CA PRO A 323 10.54 5.97 27.89
C PRO A 323 10.07 5.33 29.21
N GLY A 324 10.48 4.08 29.46
CA GLY A 324 10.20 3.34 30.69
C GLY A 324 11.24 3.50 31.81
N THR A 325 12.19 4.42 31.67
CA THR A 325 13.22 4.67 32.70
C THR A 325 12.56 5.17 34.00
N PRO A 326 12.88 4.61 35.17
CA PRO A 326 12.37 5.11 36.46
C PRO A 326 12.73 6.58 36.70
N SER A 327 11.80 7.35 37.27
CA SER A 327 11.98 8.79 37.48
C SER A 327 13.20 9.14 38.33
N GLU A 328 13.56 8.30 39.30
CA GLU A 328 14.74 8.47 40.15
C GLU A 328 16.05 8.39 39.33
N LEU A 329 16.18 7.39 38.45
CA LEU A 329 17.31 7.24 37.54
C LEU A 329 17.38 8.38 36.51
N LEU A 330 16.22 8.81 36.00
CA LEU A 330 16.16 9.93 35.08
C LEU A 330 16.60 11.24 35.75
N GLN A 331 16.20 11.48 37.00
CA GLN A 331 16.64 12.64 37.78
C GLN A 331 18.14 12.60 38.05
N ALA A 332 18.70 11.45 38.44
CA ALA A 332 20.14 11.30 38.64
C ALA A 332 20.94 11.58 37.36
N LEU A 333 20.43 11.12 36.21
CA LEU A 333 21.03 11.40 34.91
C LEU A 333 20.91 12.89 34.54
N ALA A 334 19.76 13.51 34.77
CA ALA A 334 19.53 14.93 34.49
C ALA A 334 20.39 15.87 35.35
N GLN A 335 20.66 15.50 36.61
CA GLN A 335 21.54 16.27 37.51
C GLN A 335 22.97 16.37 36.98
N GLN A 336 23.48 15.32 36.31
CA GLN A 336 24.85 15.29 35.78
C GLN A 336 24.95 15.71 34.30
N HIS A 337 23.94 15.36 33.49
CA HIS A 337 24.00 15.44 32.03
C HIS A 337 22.71 16.00 31.39
N GLY A 338 21.94 16.81 32.13
CA GLY A 338 20.70 17.41 31.64
C GLY A 338 20.85 18.23 30.34
N ASP A 339 22.03 18.80 30.10
CA ASP A 339 22.38 19.61 28.91
C ASP A 339 22.43 18.80 27.60
N ILE A 340 22.56 17.48 27.68
CA ILE A 340 22.69 16.59 26.52
C ILE A 340 21.57 15.54 26.43
N LEU A 341 20.56 15.62 27.30
CA LEU A 341 19.37 14.78 27.23
C LEU A 341 18.49 15.19 26.05
N ILE A 342 17.97 14.20 25.35
CA ILE A 342 16.99 14.37 24.28
C ILE A 342 15.80 13.44 24.49
N ASP A 343 14.60 13.99 24.29
CA ASP A 343 13.36 13.22 24.39
C ASP A 343 13.07 12.49 23.07
N GLU A 344 13.28 13.19 21.95
CA GLU A 344 13.01 12.67 20.62
C GLU A 344 14.29 12.20 19.90
N LYS A 345 14.12 11.28 18.97
CA LYS A 345 15.23 10.74 18.19
C LYS A 345 15.49 11.71 17.02
N PRO A 346 16.72 12.22 16.82
CA PRO A 346 17.02 13.12 15.71
C PRO A 346 16.91 12.41 14.36
N THR A 347 16.50 13.15 13.32
CA THR A 347 16.47 12.65 11.93
C THR A 347 17.84 12.71 11.25
N ASP A 348 18.76 13.53 11.78
CA ASP A 348 20.10 13.68 11.24
C ASP A 348 20.91 12.39 11.40
N PHE A 349 21.80 12.14 10.43
CA PHE A 349 22.76 11.04 10.53
C PHE A 349 23.65 11.18 11.77
N HIS A 350 23.85 10.06 12.49
CA HIS A 350 24.62 10.01 13.71
C HIS A 350 25.13 8.59 13.97
N ILE A 351 26.16 8.49 14.83
CA ILE A 351 26.59 7.24 15.43
C ILE A 351 25.70 6.95 16.63
N ALA A 352 25.15 5.73 16.71
CA ALA A 352 24.39 5.27 17.85
C ALA A 352 25.22 4.28 18.68
N ILE A 353 25.37 4.55 19.98
CA ILE A 353 25.89 3.60 20.96
C ILE A 353 24.70 3.09 21.79
N VAL A 354 24.51 1.78 21.83
CA VAL A 354 23.30 1.16 22.36
C VAL A 354 23.67 0.06 23.36
N GLY A 355 22.93 -0.04 24.47
CA GLY A 355 23.03 -1.20 25.37
C GLY A 355 22.34 -2.45 24.81
N ASN A 356 21.80 -3.30 25.69
CA ASN A 356 21.00 -4.46 25.31
C ASN A 356 19.56 -4.06 24.95
N SER A 357 19.40 -3.28 23.86
CA SER A 357 18.10 -2.74 23.41
C SER A 357 17.72 -3.19 22.00
N SER A 358 16.43 -3.43 21.77
CA SER A 358 15.90 -3.79 20.45
C SER A 358 15.86 -2.62 19.46
N ILE A 359 16.13 -1.38 19.90
CA ILE A 359 16.13 -0.17 19.05
C ILE A 359 17.20 -0.22 17.95
N VAL A 360 18.18 -1.12 18.06
CA VAL A 360 19.20 -1.40 17.04
C VAL A 360 18.57 -1.62 15.66
N THR A 361 17.50 -2.43 15.57
CA THR A 361 16.81 -2.71 14.29
C THR A 361 16.23 -1.45 13.64
N GLU A 362 15.63 -0.56 14.44
CA GLU A 362 15.04 0.69 13.98
C GLU A 362 16.11 1.67 13.46
N LEU A 363 17.22 1.80 14.21
CA LEU A 363 18.33 2.69 13.86
C LEU A 363 19.04 2.25 12.58
N LEU A 364 19.31 0.94 12.44
CA LEU A 364 19.90 0.38 11.22
C LEU A 364 19.01 0.62 10.01
N ARG A 365 17.68 0.44 10.17
CA ARG A 365 16.70 0.65 9.09
C ARG A 365 16.68 2.10 8.58
N GLU A 366 16.88 3.06 9.48
CA GLU A 366 16.92 4.49 9.15
C GLU A 366 18.26 4.94 8.55
N GLY A 367 19.25 4.03 8.54
CA GLY A 367 20.58 4.26 7.99
C GLY A 367 21.61 4.72 9.02
N HIS A 368 21.32 4.66 10.33
CA HIS A 368 22.30 5.03 11.35
C HIS A 368 23.34 3.92 11.57
N CYS A 369 24.57 4.30 11.88
CA CYS A 369 25.64 3.35 12.20
C CYS A 369 25.57 3.03 13.70
N VAL A 370 25.49 1.75 14.04
CA VAL A 370 25.18 1.29 15.41
C VAL A 370 26.31 0.45 15.99
N TRP A 371 26.70 0.77 17.22
CA TRP A 371 27.60 -0.01 18.08
C TRP A 371 26.88 -0.44 19.36
N GLN A 372 27.24 -1.62 19.85
CA GLN A 372 26.74 -2.11 21.13
C GLN A 372 27.80 -2.00 22.23
N ASP A 373 27.42 -1.40 23.35
CA ASP A 373 28.21 -1.37 24.58
C ASP A 373 27.43 -2.08 25.70
N PHE A 374 27.83 -3.31 26.00
CA PHE A 374 27.18 -4.12 27.04
C PHE A 374 27.49 -3.65 28.47
N GLY A 375 28.38 -2.68 28.67
CA GLY A 375 28.63 -2.05 29.97
C GLY A 375 27.52 -1.08 30.39
N LEU A 376 26.66 -0.66 29.45
CA LEU A 376 25.58 0.31 29.70
C LEU A 376 24.48 -0.20 30.62
N ASP A 377 24.28 -1.52 30.74
CA ASP A 377 23.24 -2.13 31.56
C ASP A 377 23.69 -3.46 32.18
N GLU A 378 22.84 -4.04 33.04
CA GLU A 378 23.09 -5.33 33.71
C GLU A 378 22.33 -6.49 33.04
N ILE A 379 21.96 -6.32 31.77
CA ILE A 379 21.30 -7.36 30.99
C ILE A 379 22.37 -8.30 30.42
N THR A 380 22.04 -9.58 30.26
CA THR A 380 22.93 -10.57 29.65
C THR A 380 23.52 -10.02 28.34
N PRO A 381 24.85 -10.01 28.17
CA PRO A 381 25.49 -9.49 26.97
C PRO A 381 24.94 -10.12 25.69
N ASP A 382 24.76 -9.27 24.68
CA ASP A 382 24.17 -9.62 23.39
C ASP A 382 22.81 -10.31 23.50
N TYR A 383 21.94 -9.79 24.37
CA TYR A 383 20.63 -10.39 24.70
C TYR A 383 19.78 -10.74 23.47
N TYR A 384 19.86 -9.93 22.41
CA TYR A 384 19.14 -10.13 21.15
C TYR A 384 19.99 -10.78 20.03
N GLY A 385 21.29 -10.99 20.27
CA GLY A 385 22.21 -11.65 19.34
C GLY A 385 22.57 -10.81 18.11
N TYR A 386 22.59 -9.48 18.19
CA TYR A 386 22.93 -8.61 17.06
C TYR A 386 24.43 -8.64 16.77
N ALA A 387 25.26 -8.66 17.82
CA ALA A 387 26.72 -8.70 17.69
C ALA A 387 27.18 -10.09 17.23
N ALA A 388 26.63 -11.17 17.79
CA ALA A 388 26.93 -12.55 17.38
C ALA A 388 26.53 -12.82 15.91
N ARG A 389 25.44 -12.20 15.44
CA ARG A 389 25.07 -12.19 14.02
C ARG A 389 25.88 -11.23 13.19
N GLY A 390 26.84 -10.50 13.76
CA GLY A 390 27.71 -9.54 13.09
C GLY A 390 26.97 -8.43 12.34
N LEU A 391 25.84 -7.97 12.89
CA LEU A 391 25.05 -6.86 12.36
C LEU A 391 25.54 -5.51 12.90
N VAL A 392 26.15 -5.53 14.08
CA VAL A 392 26.71 -4.38 14.78
C VAL A 392 28.06 -4.77 15.34
N GLN A 393 28.91 -3.76 15.59
CA GLN A 393 30.19 -3.93 16.26
C GLN A 393 30.03 -3.68 17.76
N THR A 394 30.89 -4.29 18.58
CA THR A 394 30.91 -4.08 20.04
C THR A 394 32.01 -3.10 20.43
N ILE A 395 31.75 -2.28 21.45
CA ILE A 395 32.70 -1.32 22.02
C ILE A 395 32.57 -1.27 23.54
N GLN A 396 33.56 -0.66 24.19
CA GLN A 396 33.56 -0.27 25.59
C GLN A 396 33.99 1.20 25.73
N ALA A 397 33.78 1.78 26.92
CA ALA A 397 34.15 3.16 27.24
C ALA A 397 35.64 3.49 27.00
N LYS A 398 36.53 2.50 27.05
CA LYS A 398 37.96 2.70 26.74
C LYS A 398 38.22 2.88 25.24
N ASP A 399 37.40 2.25 24.39
CA ASP A 399 37.61 2.19 22.94
C ASP A 399 37.19 3.52 22.26
N VAL A 400 36.25 4.25 22.86
CA VAL A 400 35.75 5.53 22.33
C VAL A 400 36.75 6.69 22.44
N SER A 401 37.89 6.49 23.10
CA SER A 401 38.99 7.45 23.14
C SER A 401 39.75 7.58 21.82
N GLN A 402 39.57 6.61 20.92
CA GLN A 402 40.10 6.56 19.55
C GLN A 402 38.96 6.69 18.54
N PRO A 403 39.23 6.93 17.23
CA PRO A 403 38.18 6.91 16.20
C PRO A 403 37.67 5.47 15.98
N PHE A 404 36.87 4.97 16.92
CA PHE A 404 36.33 3.60 16.93
C PHE A 404 35.48 3.26 15.69
N TRP A 405 35.05 4.28 14.94
CA TRP A 405 34.34 4.12 13.68
C TRP A 405 35.25 3.94 12.46
N ALA A 406 36.57 4.18 12.58
CA ALA A 406 37.50 4.10 11.44
C ALA A 406 37.62 2.68 10.86
N SER A 407 37.39 1.65 11.69
CA SER A 407 37.37 0.24 11.29
C SER A 407 35.95 -0.31 11.11
N ALA A 408 34.96 0.55 10.90
CA ALA A 408 33.59 0.13 10.67
C ALA A 408 33.46 -0.57 9.32
N GLU A 409 33.01 -1.83 9.30
CA GLU A 409 32.84 -2.58 8.05
C GLU A 409 31.47 -3.26 7.99
N LEU A 410 30.78 -3.07 6.87
CA LEU A 410 29.60 -3.85 6.51
C LEU A 410 30.06 -4.99 5.59
N LYS A 411 30.00 -6.22 6.11
CA LYS A 411 30.29 -7.42 5.33
C LYS A 411 29.28 -7.60 4.20
N ASP A 412 29.66 -8.30 3.14
CA ASP A 412 28.81 -8.50 1.96
C ASP A 412 27.49 -9.24 2.27
N ASP A 413 27.53 -10.19 3.21
CA ASP A 413 26.40 -10.99 3.68
C ASP A 413 25.54 -10.28 4.75
N TRP A 414 25.85 -9.01 5.08
CA TRP A 414 25.14 -8.27 6.15
C TRP A 414 23.64 -8.15 5.86
N LEU A 415 23.27 -7.87 4.61
CA LEU A 415 21.87 -7.70 4.21
C LEU A 415 21.08 -9.00 4.36
N GLU A 416 21.69 -10.13 4.04
CA GLU A 416 21.10 -11.45 4.22
C GLU A 416 20.84 -11.73 5.70
N ARG A 417 21.84 -11.54 6.56
CA ARG A 417 21.71 -11.68 8.01
C ARG A 417 20.68 -10.73 8.63
N PHE A 418 20.60 -9.48 8.14
CA PHE A 418 19.60 -8.53 8.63
C PHE A 418 18.18 -8.91 8.20
N SER A 419 18.03 -9.51 7.01
CA SER A 419 16.73 -9.97 6.51
C SER A 419 16.10 -11.08 7.35
N GLU A 420 16.89 -11.80 8.15
CA GLU A 420 16.40 -12.79 9.11
C GLU A 420 15.69 -12.16 10.31
N LEU A 421 15.94 -10.87 10.58
CA LEU A 421 15.33 -10.08 11.66
C LEU A 421 14.28 -9.10 11.15
N ASP A 422 14.43 -8.60 9.92
CA ASP A 422 13.42 -7.76 9.26
C ASP A 422 13.20 -8.24 7.82
N PRO A 423 12.13 -9.01 7.55
CA PRO A 423 11.88 -9.59 6.23
C PRO A 423 11.69 -8.53 5.13
N SER A 424 11.34 -7.29 5.49
CA SER A 424 11.06 -6.24 4.51
C SER A 424 12.30 -5.60 3.88
N VAL A 425 13.51 -5.97 4.33
CA VAL A 425 14.77 -5.40 3.81
C VAL A 425 15.32 -6.16 2.60
N SER A 426 14.83 -7.38 2.35
CA SER A 426 15.20 -8.22 1.22
C SER A 426 13.97 -8.55 0.38
N ALA A 427 14.08 -8.44 -0.94
CA ALA A 427 12.98 -8.78 -1.85
C ALA A 427 12.51 -10.23 -1.66
N PHE A 428 13.45 -11.16 -1.50
CA PHE A 428 13.13 -12.57 -1.29
C PHE A 428 12.41 -12.81 0.04
N ALA A 429 12.94 -12.27 1.14
CA ALA A 429 12.32 -12.43 2.46
C ALA A 429 10.94 -11.72 2.53
N SER A 430 10.81 -10.60 1.83
CA SER A 430 9.56 -9.87 1.68
C SER A 430 8.50 -10.70 0.95
N ASP A 431 8.88 -11.40 -0.13
CA ASP A 431 7.98 -12.28 -0.87
C ASP A 431 7.54 -13.48 -0.03
N VAL A 432 8.47 -14.10 0.71
CA VAL A 432 8.14 -15.18 1.65
C VAL A 432 7.13 -14.72 2.70
N SER A 433 7.29 -13.50 3.20
CA SER A 433 6.34 -12.89 4.11
C SER A 433 4.97 -12.64 3.46
N ASP A 434 4.93 -12.20 2.22
CA ASP A 434 3.66 -11.97 1.50
C ASP A 434 2.93 -13.30 1.25
N LEU A 435 3.68 -14.36 0.96
CA LEU A 435 3.16 -15.72 0.85
C LEU A 435 2.56 -16.24 2.16
N ASP A 436 3.23 -15.97 3.29
CA ASP A 436 2.74 -16.33 4.62
C ASP A 436 1.49 -15.55 5.01
N GLU A 437 1.41 -14.27 4.67
CA GLU A 437 0.19 -13.48 4.85
C GLU A 437 -0.98 -14.06 4.03
N LEU A 438 -0.76 -14.43 2.76
CA LEU A 438 -1.79 -15.09 1.94
C LEU A 438 -2.19 -16.47 2.46
N ARG A 439 -1.27 -17.21 3.09
CA ARG A 439 -1.55 -18.48 3.78
C ARG A 439 -2.43 -18.26 5.01
N LEU A 440 -2.09 -17.25 5.81
CA LEU A 440 -2.90 -16.88 6.97
C LEU A 440 -4.33 -16.49 6.56
N ILE A 441 -4.48 -15.69 5.50
CA ILE A 441 -5.80 -15.23 5.02
C ILE A 441 -6.70 -16.39 4.57
N ASP A 442 -6.15 -17.34 3.82
CA ASP A 442 -6.86 -18.54 3.37
C ASP A 442 -7.38 -19.34 4.58
N ASP A 443 -6.50 -19.53 5.57
CA ASP A 443 -6.81 -20.27 6.78
C ASP A 443 -7.87 -19.58 7.64
N LEU A 444 -7.74 -18.27 7.83
CA LEU A 444 -8.73 -17.48 8.58
C LEU A 444 -10.06 -17.33 7.83
N SER A 445 -10.07 -17.34 6.50
CA SER A 445 -11.30 -17.28 5.72
C SER A 445 -12.21 -18.47 5.98
N GLN A 446 -11.62 -19.66 6.23
CA GLN A 446 -12.36 -20.88 6.55
C GLN A 446 -12.98 -20.85 7.95
N VAL A 447 -12.40 -20.07 8.86
CA VAL A 447 -12.91 -19.89 10.24
C VAL A 447 -13.97 -18.79 10.30
N LEU A 448 -13.76 -17.69 9.57
CA LEU A 448 -14.50 -16.45 9.79
C LEU A 448 -15.61 -16.18 8.79
N LEU A 449 -15.63 -16.85 7.64
CA LEU A 449 -16.58 -16.59 6.56
C LEU A 449 -17.46 -17.80 6.25
N ASP A 450 -18.59 -17.55 5.58
CA ASP A 450 -19.39 -18.62 4.99
C ASP A 450 -18.64 -19.34 3.85
N ARG A 451 -19.07 -20.56 3.52
CA ARG A 451 -18.40 -21.42 2.53
C ARG A 451 -18.20 -20.76 1.16
N ARG A 452 -19.17 -19.96 0.68
CA ARG A 452 -19.05 -19.32 -0.64
C ARG A 452 -18.00 -18.21 -0.59
N SER A 453 -18.07 -17.36 0.43
CA SER A 453 -17.10 -16.27 0.63
C SER A 453 -15.67 -16.79 0.84
N ALA A 454 -15.51 -17.85 1.65
CA ALA A 454 -14.22 -18.50 1.88
C ALA A 454 -13.63 -19.07 0.58
N THR A 455 -14.45 -19.70 -0.28
CA THR A 455 -14.01 -20.23 -1.58
C THR A 455 -13.49 -19.12 -2.49
N SER A 456 -14.18 -17.98 -2.52
CA SER A 456 -13.74 -16.80 -3.28
C SER A 456 -12.41 -16.24 -2.77
N VAL A 457 -12.24 -16.11 -1.45
CA VAL A 457 -10.95 -15.69 -0.84
C VAL A 457 -9.83 -16.67 -1.19
N ARG A 458 -10.09 -17.97 -1.10
CA ARG A 458 -9.10 -19.01 -1.44
C ARG A 458 -8.65 -18.92 -2.89
N MET A 459 -9.57 -18.69 -3.83
CA MET A 459 -9.21 -18.50 -5.24
C MET A 459 -8.35 -17.24 -5.45
N ARG A 460 -8.70 -16.12 -4.81
CA ARG A 460 -7.92 -14.87 -4.89
C ARG A 460 -6.51 -15.04 -4.31
N THR A 461 -6.39 -15.66 -3.13
CA THR A 461 -5.10 -15.88 -2.47
C THR A 461 -4.24 -16.88 -3.25
N TRP A 462 -4.82 -17.95 -3.79
CA TRP A 462 -4.12 -18.90 -4.65
C TRP A 462 -3.55 -18.21 -5.89
N PHE A 463 -4.35 -17.41 -6.59
CA PHE A 463 -3.91 -16.63 -7.73
C PHE A 463 -2.73 -15.69 -7.37
N ARG A 464 -2.81 -14.96 -6.25
CA ARG A 464 -1.69 -14.10 -5.80
C ARG A 464 -0.43 -14.90 -5.44
N ARG A 465 -0.57 -16.08 -4.83
CA ARG A 465 0.59 -16.95 -4.54
C ARG A 465 1.30 -17.35 -5.83
N LEU A 466 0.56 -17.72 -6.88
CA LEU A 466 1.15 -18.05 -8.18
C LEU A 466 1.93 -16.86 -8.76
N LEU A 467 1.39 -15.65 -8.67
CA LEU A 467 2.09 -14.43 -9.10
C LEU A 467 3.39 -14.16 -8.33
N LEU A 468 3.49 -14.61 -7.07
CA LEU A 468 4.68 -14.42 -6.24
C LEU A 468 5.78 -15.45 -6.55
N TYR A 469 5.41 -16.69 -6.89
CA TYR A 469 6.40 -17.75 -7.12
C TYR A 469 7.12 -17.62 -8.45
N PHE A 470 6.42 -17.48 -9.58
CA PHE A 470 7.07 -17.39 -10.89
C PHE A 470 6.16 -16.82 -11.99
N PRO A 471 6.43 -15.63 -12.55
CA PRO A 471 5.64 -15.09 -13.68
C PRO A 471 5.70 -15.94 -14.96
N LEU A 472 6.84 -16.59 -15.22
CA LEU A 472 7.04 -17.47 -16.39
C LEU A 472 6.46 -18.87 -16.16
N THR A 473 6.69 -19.45 -14.98
CA THR A 473 6.10 -20.75 -14.61
C THR A 473 4.60 -20.65 -14.39
N PHE A 474 4.02 -19.49 -14.10
CA PHE A 474 2.57 -19.31 -14.10
C PHE A 474 1.94 -19.54 -15.47
N LEU A 475 2.55 -19.00 -16.54
CA LEU A 475 2.07 -19.23 -17.90
C LEU A 475 2.30 -20.69 -18.32
N GLN A 476 3.45 -21.27 -17.96
CA GLN A 476 3.77 -22.67 -18.26
C GLN A 476 2.94 -23.67 -17.43
N ASP A 477 2.70 -23.44 -16.14
CA ASP A 477 1.86 -24.31 -15.30
C ASP A 477 0.36 -24.16 -15.66
N ALA A 478 -0.07 -22.99 -16.15
CA ALA A 478 -1.40 -22.82 -16.74
C ALA A 478 -1.53 -23.52 -18.10
N GLU A 479 -0.42 -23.78 -18.79
CA GLU A 479 -0.34 -24.59 -20.02
C GLU A 479 -0.22 -26.10 -19.71
N ASP A 480 0.55 -26.49 -18.68
CA ASP A 480 0.86 -27.88 -18.31
C ASP A 480 -0.20 -28.53 -17.41
N GLN A 481 -0.96 -27.74 -16.60
CA GLN A 481 -2.09 -28.25 -15.81
C GLN A 481 -3.41 -27.94 -16.48
N ASP A 482 -3.83 -28.82 -17.39
CA ASP A 482 -5.13 -28.79 -18.08
C ASP A 482 -5.46 -27.41 -18.70
N PRO A 483 -5.18 -27.20 -20.00
CA PRO A 483 -5.50 -25.95 -20.69
C PRO A 483 -6.99 -25.57 -20.68
N HIS A 484 -7.87 -26.44 -20.17
CA HIS A 484 -9.30 -26.19 -19.95
C HIS A 484 -9.64 -25.74 -18.53
N ARG A 485 -8.67 -25.61 -17.61
CA ARG A 485 -8.93 -25.18 -16.23
C ARG A 485 -9.25 -23.69 -16.17
N ASN A 486 -10.53 -23.39 -15.92
CA ASN A 486 -11.01 -22.03 -15.72
C ASN A 486 -10.79 -21.54 -14.28
N PHE A 487 -10.40 -20.27 -14.15
CA PHE A 487 -10.11 -19.61 -12.87
C PHE A 487 -11.35 -18.94 -12.25
N GLY A 488 -12.34 -18.60 -13.09
CA GLY A 488 -13.62 -18.03 -12.69
C GLY A 488 -13.55 -16.58 -12.21
N ILE A 489 -14.72 -15.99 -11.97
CA ILE A 489 -14.88 -14.54 -11.80
C ILE A 489 -14.02 -13.93 -10.68
N ALA A 490 -13.79 -14.66 -9.57
CA ALA A 490 -13.02 -14.15 -8.44
C ALA A 490 -11.55 -13.89 -8.78
N ALA A 491 -10.94 -14.74 -9.60
CA ALA A 491 -9.56 -14.55 -10.07
C ALA A 491 -9.46 -13.37 -11.04
N LEU A 492 -10.45 -13.21 -11.92
CA LEU A 492 -10.52 -12.12 -12.89
C LEU A 492 -10.71 -10.77 -12.20
N GLN A 493 -11.53 -10.72 -11.14
CA GLN A 493 -11.68 -9.55 -10.26
C GLN A 493 -10.36 -9.19 -9.56
N GLU A 494 -9.62 -10.19 -9.11
CA GLU A 494 -8.32 -10.00 -8.48
C GLU A 494 -7.26 -9.54 -9.49
N ALA A 495 -7.24 -10.11 -10.70
CA ALA A 495 -6.40 -9.67 -11.80
C ALA A 495 -6.68 -8.20 -12.17
N GLN A 496 -7.96 -7.80 -12.22
CA GLN A 496 -8.36 -6.40 -12.42
C GLN A 496 -7.88 -5.50 -11.27
N ARG A 497 -7.99 -5.94 -10.01
CA ARG A 497 -7.48 -5.18 -8.86
C ARG A 497 -5.97 -4.95 -8.94
N LEU A 498 -5.19 -6.00 -9.21
CA LEU A 498 -3.74 -5.91 -9.37
C LEU A 498 -3.33 -5.05 -10.57
N PHE A 499 -4.10 -5.13 -11.65
CA PHE A 499 -3.96 -4.23 -12.79
C PHE A 499 -4.16 -2.78 -12.36
N ASP A 500 -5.25 -2.46 -11.67
CA ASP A 500 -5.60 -1.10 -11.22
C ASP A 500 -4.59 -0.51 -10.23
N GLU A 501 -4.04 -1.35 -9.36
CA GLU A 501 -2.94 -0.99 -8.44
C GLU A 501 -1.58 -0.83 -9.13
N ARG A 502 -1.50 -1.22 -10.42
CA ARG A 502 -0.30 -1.20 -11.27
C ARG A 502 0.83 -2.04 -10.68
N VAL A 503 0.51 -3.23 -10.16
CA VAL A 503 1.49 -4.13 -9.55
C VAL A 503 2.54 -4.55 -10.60
N PRO A 504 3.84 -4.20 -10.45
CA PRO A 504 4.84 -4.38 -11.50
C PRO A 504 4.98 -5.83 -12.01
N ARG A 505 4.95 -6.81 -11.10
CA ARG A 505 5.01 -8.25 -11.47
C ARG A 505 3.83 -8.67 -12.34
N PHE A 506 2.63 -8.21 -11.99
CA PHE A 506 1.42 -8.51 -12.74
C PHE A 506 1.48 -7.88 -14.14
N ILE A 507 1.94 -6.63 -14.24
CA ILE A 507 2.13 -5.95 -15.53
C ILE A 507 3.20 -6.62 -16.41
N SER A 508 4.27 -7.15 -15.83
CA SER A 508 5.27 -7.93 -16.58
C SER A 508 4.63 -9.14 -17.26
N MET A 509 3.74 -9.84 -16.55
CA MET A 509 3.04 -11.01 -17.04
C MET A 509 2.09 -10.68 -18.20
N LEU A 510 1.36 -9.55 -18.11
CA LEU A 510 0.48 -9.06 -19.16
C LEU A 510 1.21 -8.93 -20.52
N ASN A 511 2.48 -8.54 -20.52
CA ASN A 511 3.27 -8.35 -21.74
C ASN A 511 3.75 -9.65 -22.40
N GLN A 512 3.66 -10.78 -21.68
CA GLN A 512 4.14 -12.09 -22.14
C GLN A 512 3.03 -12.92 -22.81
N VAL A 513 1.76 -12.60 -22.55
CA VAL A 513 0.61 -13.35 -23.09
C VAL A 513 0.41 -13.11 -24.57
N THR A 514 0.31 -14.17 -25.37
CA THR A 514 0.02 -14.14 -26.82
C THR A 514 -1.33 -14.82 -27.13
N PRO A 515 -1.87 -14.68 -28.34
CA PRO A 515 -3.05 -15.44 -28.77
C PRO A 515 -2.89 -16.97 -28.65
N SER A 516 -1.66 -17.50 -28.82
CA SER A 516 -1.41 -18.93 -28.71
C SER A 516 -1.42 -19.41 -27.25
N THR A 517 -0.94 -18.60 -26.31
CA THR A 517 -0.87 -18.95 -24.87
C THR A 517 -2.17 -18.64 -24.12
N ALA A 518 -3.09 -17.85 -24.72
CA ALA A 518 -4.38 -17.49 -24.12
C ALA A 518 -5.42 -18.61 -24.33
N THR A 519 -5.38 -19.64 -23.47
CA THR A 519 -6.22 -20.84 -23.58
C THR A 519 -7.40 -20.88 -22.60
N ASN A 520 -7.23 -20.35 -21.39
CA ASN A 520 -8.26 -20.28 -20.34
C ASN A 520 -8.82 -18.85 -20.15
N ASP A 521 -9.87 -18.69 -19.32
CA ASP A 521 -10.51 -17.40 -19.03
C ASP A 521 -9.55 -16.28 -18.63
N LEU A 522 -8.58 -16.58 -17.77
CA LEU A 522 -7.58 -15.62 -17.30
C LEU A 522 -6.57 -15.25 -18.39
N GLY A 523 -6.08 -16.22 -19.17
CA GLY A 523 -5.21 -15.97 -20.32
C GLY A 523 -5.89 -15.10 -21.38
N LEU A 524 -7.16 -15.39 -21.68
CA LEU A 524 -8.00 -14.60 -22.59
C LEU A 524 -8.21 -13.18 -22.06
N TRP A 525 -8.49 -13.03 -20.76
CA TRP A 525 -8.61 -11.71 -20.14
C TRP A 525 -7.30 -10.93 -20.19
N LEU A 526 -6.16 -11.56 -19.88
CA LEU A 526 -4.85 -10.93 -19.94
C LEU A 526 -4.53 -10.47 -21.37
N LEU A 527 -4.80 -11.29 -22.37
CA LEU A 527 -4.61 -10.91 -23.77
C LEU A 527 -5.48 -9.71 -24.16
N LEU A 528 -6.78 -9.75 -23.86
CA LEU A 528 -7.69 -8.65 -24.18
C LEU A 528 -7.33 -7.37 -23.40
N LYS A 529 -6.83 -7.49 -22.16
CA LYS A 529 -6.27 -6.36 -21.41
C LYS A 529 -4.99 -5.82 -22.01
N ARG A 530 -4.11 -6.69 -22.50
CA ARG A 530 -2.88 -6.29 -23.19
C ARG A 530 -3.22 -5.49 -24.43
N ILE A 531 -4.18 -5.96 -25.24
CA ILE A 531 -4.70 -5.27 -26.43
C ILE A 531 -5.26 -3.90 -26.03
N GLU A 532 -6.18 -3.87 -25.06
CA GLU A 532 -6.81 -2.65 -24.56
C GLU A 532 -5.79 -1.61 -24.05
N TRP A 533 -4.77 -2.05 -23.31
CA TRP A 533 -3.92 -1.13 -22.56
C TRP A 533 -2.66 -0.69 -23.29
N THR A 534 -2.05 -1.59 -24.06
CA THR A 534 -0.75 -1.35 -24.72
C THR A 534 -0.90 -0.96 -26.20
N GLY A 535 -2.07 -1.16 -26.79
CA GLY A 535 -2.29 -1.03 -28.24
C GLY A 535 -1.66 -2.17 -29.04
N TYR A 536 -1.27 -3.27 -28.38
CA TYR A 536 -0.85 -4.50 -29.06
C TYR A 536 -1.97 -4.99 -30.00
N ARG A 537 -1.67 -5.16 -31.29
CA ARG A 537 -2.63 -5.61 -32.31
C ARG A 537 -2.20 -6.96 -32.88
N PRO A 538 -2.82 -8.07 -32.45
CA PRO A 538 -2.68 -9.36 -33.11
C PRO A 538 -3.18 -9.31 -34.56
N PRO A 539 -2.75 -10.26 -35.43
CA PRO A 539 -3.36 -10.46 -36.74
C PRO A 539 -4.87 -10.74 -36.61
N HIS A 540 -5.64 -10.35 -37.62
CA HIS A 540 -7.10 -10.52 -37.64
C HIS A 540 -7.54 -11.96 -37.36
N GLU A 541 -6.93 -12.94 -38.04
CA GLU A 541 -7.22 -14.37 -37.85
C GLU A 541 -7.00 -14.83 -36.40
N ALA A 542 -5.98 -14.27 -35.72
CA ALA A 542 -5.71 -14.59 -34.32
C ALA A 542 -6.77 -13.99 -33.39
N LEU A 543 -7.32 -12.81 -33.72
CA LEU A 543 -8.42 -12.21 -32.96
C LEU A 543 -9.72 -13.01 -33.14
N GLU A 544 -10.04 -13.46 -34.34
CA GLU A 544 -11.20 -14.32 -34.57
C GLU A 544 -11.09 -15.66 -33.81
N ALA A 545 -9.88 -16.24 -33.76
CA ALA A 545 -9.64 -17.45 -32.96
C ALA A 545 -9.88 -17.20 -31.46
N VAL A 546 -9.48 -16.03 -30.93
CA VAL A 546 -9.73 -15.62 -29.54
C VAL A 546 -11.22 -15.44 -29.27
N ASP A 547 -11.94 -14.75 -30.16
CA ASP A 547 -13.39 -14.56 -30.05
C ASP A 547 -14.13 -15.92 -30.01
N ASN A 548 -13.78 -16.82 -30.94
CA ASN A 548 -14.36 -18.16 -31.00
C ASN A 548 -14.13 -18.97 -29.71
N ARG A 549 -12.90 -18.93 -29.16
CA ARG A 549 -12.59 -19.57 -27.87
C ARG A 549 -13.45 -19.02 -26.74
N ILE A 550 -13.69 -17.70 -26.69
CA ILE A 550 -14.53 -17.08 -25.66
C ILE A 550 -15.99 -17.53 -25.79
N PHE A 551 -16.51 -17.62 -27.02
CA PHE A 551 -17.88 -18.10 -27.25
C PHE A 551 -18.07 -19.58 -26.90
N GLU A 552 -17.01 -20.38 -27.01
CA GLU A 552 -16.99 -21.83 -26.70
C GLU A 552 -16.58 -22.12 -25.24
N LEU A 553 -16.15 -21.11 -24.48
CA LEU A 553 -15.61 -21.29 -23.13
C LEU A 553 -16.67 -21.81 -22.15
N GLU A 554 -16.36 -22.86 -21.40
CA GLU A 554 -17.24 -23.43 -20.37
C GLU A 554 -16.85 -22.95 -18.97
N THR A 555 -17.36 -21.78 -18.57
CA THR A 555 -17.10 -21.19 -17.24
C THR A 555 -18.36 -20.51 -16.70
N ASP A 556 -18.28 -19.85 -15.55
CA ASP A 556 -19.43 -19.18 -14.95
C ASP A 556 -19.94 -18.02 -15.84
N PRO A 557 -21.27 -17.77 -15.88
CA PRO A 557 -21.87 -16.73 -16.73
C PRO A 557 -21.30 -15.31 -16.50
N SER A 558 -20.85 -15.00 -15.28
CA SER A 558 -20.29 -13.66 -15.00
C SER A 558 -18.92 -13.48 -15.66
N THR A 559 -18.11 -14.54 -15.70
CA THR A 559 -16.84 -14.57 -16.43
C THR A 559 -17.06 -14.43 -17.93
N ILE A 560 -17.98 -15.20 -18.51
CA ILE A 560 -18.34 -15.10 -19.94
C ILE A 560 -18.81 -13.68 -20.28
N LYS A 561 -19.74 -13.12 -19.49
CA LYS A 561 -20.23 -11.75 -19.67
C LYS A 561 -19.12 -10.71 -19.64
N TRP A 562 -18.11 -10.86 -18.79
CA TRP A 562 -16.96 -9.95 -18.75
C TRP A 562 -16.12 -10.07 -20.03
N LEU A 563 -15.73 -11.30 -20.40
CA LEU A 563 -14.91 -11.54 -21.59
C LEU A 563 -15.60 -11.05 -22.87
N GLU A 564 -16.90 -11.34 -23.05
CA GLU A 564 -17.69 -10.82 -24.17
C GLU A 564 -17.74 -9.29 -24.20
N ASN A 565 -17.89 -8.64 -23.04
CA ASN A 565 -17.82 -7.18 -22.94
C ASN A 565 -16.44 -6.61 -23.33
N MET A 566 -15.37 -7.38 -23.14
CA MET A 566 -14.01 -7.00 -23.55
C MET A 566 -13.78 -7.22 -25.05
N VAL A 567 -14.30 -8.31 -25.61
CA VAL A 567 -14.33 -8.55 -27.07
C VAL A 567 -15.07 -7.43 -27.78
N LEU A 568 -16.28 -7.07 -27.32
CA LEU A 568 -17.04 -5.97 -27.90
C LEU A 568 -16.28 -4.63 -27.81
N ASN A 569 -15.55 -4.39 -26.72
CA ASN A 569 -14.70 -3.20 -26.60
C ASN A 569 -13.57 -3.18 -27.63
N ASP A 570 -12.96 -4.33 -27.93
CA ASP A 570 -11.95 -4.46 -28.96
C ASP A 570 -12.54 -4.20 -30.35
N ILE A 571 -13.65 -4.86 -30.69
CA ILE A 571 -14.39 -4.68 -31.96
C ILE A 571 -14.75 -3.21 -32.20
N ILE A 572 -15.27 -2.51 -31.18
CA ILE A 572 -15.62 -1.08 -31.29
C ILE A 572 -14.37 -0.22 -31.56
N ARG A 573 -13.23 -0.54 -30.96
CA ARG A 573 -11.98 0.21 -31.16
C ARG A 573 -11.37 -0.03 -32.53
N THR A 574 -11.47 -1.27 -33.04
CA THR A 574 -10.94 -1.62 -34.36
C THR A 574 -11.91 -1.30 -35.50
N GLN A 575 -13.17 -0.98 -35.16
CA GLN A 575 -14.26 -0.75 -36.11
C GLN A 575 -14.42 -1.93 -37.10
N ASP A 576 -14.34 -3.16 -36.57
CA ASP A 576 -14.39 -4.38 -37.36
C ASP A 576 -15.84 -4.87 -37.55
N ILE A 577 -16.38 -4.65 -38.75
CA ILE A 577 -17.78 -4.98 -39.08
C ILE A 577 -18.01 -6.50 -39.08
N SER A 578 -17.05 -7.29 -39.58
CA SER A 578 -17.22 -8.74 -39.69
C SER A 578 -17.26 -9.40 -38.31
N ARG A 579 -16.35 -8.99 -37.43
CA ARG A 579 -16.35 -9.46 -36.03
C ARG A 579 -17.57 -8.99 -35.27
N LEU A 580 -18.09 -7.77 -35.53
CA LEU A 580 -19.32 -7.27 -34.91
C LEU A 580 -20.54 -8.15 -35.25
N GLU A 581 -20.70 -8.51 -36.52
CA GLU A 581 -21.79 -9.38 -36.96
C GLU A 581 -21.70 -10.76 -36.31
N ASN A 582 -20.49 -11.35 -36.28
CA ASN A 582 -20.26 -12.63 -35.62
C ASN A 582 -20.51 -12.57 -34.11
N PHE A 583 -20.13 -11.46 -33.45
CA PHE A 583 -20.35 -11.25 -32.03
C PHE A 583 -21.84 -11.31 -31.68
N TRP A 584 -22.69 -10.55 -32.38
CA TRP A 584 -24.14 -10.57 -32.10
C TRP A 584 -24.80 -11.92 -32.39
N ARG A 585 -24.23 -12.72 -33.29
CA ARG A 585 -24.72 -14.07 -33.59
C ARG A 585 -24.36 -15.10 -32.51
N ARG A 586 -23.19 -14.95 -31.86
CA ARG A 586 -22.61 -16.00 -30.98
C ARG A 586 -22.55 -15.63 -29.49
N ALA A 587 -22.58 -14.35 -29.14
CA ALA A 587 -22.52 -13.92 -27.74
C ALA A 587 -23.71 -14.49 -26.95
N ARG A 588 -23.42 -15.01 -25.75
CA ARG A 588 -24.38 -15.70 -24.89
C ARG A 588 -24.95 -14.79 -23.81
N GLU A 589 -24.15 -13.87 -23.29
CA GLU A 589 -24.45 -13.12 -22.07
C GLU A 589 -24.59 -11.60 -22.29
N VAL A 590 -23.97 -11.04 -23.33
CA VAL A 590 -24.03 -9.62 -23.65
C VAL A 590 -25.18 -9.31 -24.61
N ARG A 591 -26.10 -8.44 -24.15
CA ARG A 591 -27.23 -7.92 -24.94
C ARG A 591 -27.12 -6.42 -25.13
N GLN A 592 -27.61 -5.91 -26.26
CA GLN A 592 -27.51 -4.49 -26.61
C GLN A 592 -28.22 -3.58 -25.59
N GLU A 593 -29.42 -3.97 -25.14
CA GLU A 593 -30.23 -3.28 -24.13
C GLU A 593 -29.68 -3.36 -22.70
N GLU A 594 -28.63 -4.14 -22.47
CA GLU A 594 -27.94 -4.22 -21.17
C GLU A 594 -26.56 -3.55 -21.20
N LEU A 595 -26.14 -3.02 -22.35
CA LEU A 595 -24.85 -2.38 -22.48
C LEU A 595 -24.73 -1.16 -21.58
N HIS A 596 -23.57 -1.05 -20.93
CA HIS A 596 -23.18 0.15 -20.22
C HIS A 596 -23.21 1.38 -21.16
N ILE A 597 -23.65 2.52 -20.65
CA ILE A 597 -23.88 3.75 -21.43
C ILE A 597 -22.68 4.16 -22.30
N THR A 598 -21.45 4.00 -21.80
CA THR A 598 -20.23 4.30 -22.56
C THR A 598 -20.13 3.51 -23.87
N ARG A 599 -20.48 2.22 -23.85
CA ARG A 599 -20.46 1.37 -25.05
C ARG A 599 -21.56 1.77 -26.03
N ARG A 600 -22.74 2.12 -25.51
CA ARG A 600 -23.84 2.61 -26.36
C ARG A 600 -23.48 3.91 -27.07
N ILE A 601 -22.82 4.83 -26.37
CA ILE A 601 -22.31 6.08 -26.97
C ILE A 601 -21.26 5.79 -28.05
N ALA A 602 -20.34 4.85 -27.79
CA ALA A 602 -19.34 4.46 -28.78
C ALA A 602 -19.96 3.82 -30.03
N LEU A 603 -20.92 2.91 -29.85
CA LEU A 603 -21.70 2.32 -30.95
C LEU A 603 -22.52 3.37 -31.71
N LEU A 604 -23.15 4.32 -31.02
CA LEU A 604 -23.89 5.41 -31.65
C LEU A 604 -22.98 6.26 -32.54
N ARG A 605 -21.76 6.57 -32.07
CA ARG A 605 -20.78 7.32 -32.87
C ARG A 605 -20.36 6.53 -34.10
N TRP A 606 -20.09 5.24 -33.94
CA TRP A 606 -19.72 4.39 -35.07
C TRP A 606 -20.87 4.28 -36.08
N LEU A 607 -22.11 4.07 -35.61
CA LEU A 607 -23.32 4.08 -36.43
C LEU A 607 -23.44 5.38 -37.26
N ARG A 608 -23.13 6.53 -36.67
CA ARG A 608 -23.16 7.83 -37.36
C ARG A 608 -22.05 8.00 -38.39
N VAL A 609 -20.86 7.46 -38.13
CA VAL A 609 -19.77 7.42 -39.12
C VAL A 609 -20.14 6.53 -40.32
N CYS A 610 -20.95 5.50 -40.10
CA CYS A 610 -21.46 4.61 -41.13
C CYS A 610 -22.84 5.04 -41.69
N ASP A 611 -23.17 6.33 -41.65
CA ASP A 611 -24.42 6.89 -42.20
C ASP A 611 -25.72 6.19 -41.72
N GLY A 612 -25.71 5.69 -40.47
CA GLY A 612 -26.85 5.00 -39.88
C GLY A 612 -26.95 3.51 -40.23
N GLN A 613 -25.94 2.93 -40.88
CA GLN A 613 -25.92 1.52 -41.30
C GLN A 613 -24.82 0.75 -40.57
N LEU A 614 -25.18 0.04 -39.49
CA LEU A 614 -24.28 -0.84 -38.76
C LEU A 614 -24.99 -2.17 -38.44
N PRO A 615 -24.41 -3.35 -38.76
CA PRO A 615 -25.10 -4.62 -38.58
C PRO A 615 -25.57 -4.86 -37.15
N GLY A 616 -26.87 -5.17 -37.00
CA GLY A 616 -27.49 -5.49 -35.72
C GLY A 616 -27.63 -4.31 -34.75
N ILE A 617 -27.33 -3.08 -35.17
CA ILE A 617 -27.38 -1.87 -34.32
C ILE A 617 -28.29 -0.81 -34.93
N ASP A 618 -29.20 -0.26 -34.13
CA ASP A 618 -29.97 0.93 -34.49
C ASP A 618 -30.00 1.95 -33.33
N GLU A 619 -30.26 3.23 -33.63
CA GLU A 619 -30.22 4.28 -32.61
C GLU A 619 -31.35 4.12 -31.56
N ARG A 620 -32.52 3.60 -31.95
CA ARG A 620 -33.66 3.45 -31.04
C ARG A 620 -33.37 2.39 -29.98
N SER A 621 -32.78 1.27 -30.35
CA SER A 621 -32.36 0.22 -29.40
C SER A 621 -31.26 0.71 -28.45
N LEU A 622 -30.30 1.51 -28.92
CA LEU A 622 -29.28 2.12 -28.06
C LEU A 622 -29.86 3.10 -27.03
N ARG A 623 -30.93 3.82 -27.37
CA ARG A 623 -31.60 4.78 -26.46
C ARG A 623 -32.63 4.15 -25.52
N ALA A 624 -33.08 2.93 -25.81
CA ALA A 624 -34.13 2.26 -25.05
C ALA A 624 -33.72 2.03 -23.57
N GLY A 625 -34.64 2.34 -22.65
CA GLY A 625 -34.47 2.09 -21.21
C GLY A 625 -33.46 2.98 -20.48
N LEU A 626 -32.91 4.01 -21.13
CA LEU A 626 -31.94 4.91 -20.50
C LEU A 626 -32.62 5.89 -19.52
N SER A 627 -31.95 6.15 -18.39
CA SER A 627 -32.33 7.18 -17.43
C SER A 627 -32.19 8.59 -18.04
N PRO A 628 -32.83 9.63 -17.47
CA PRO A 628 -32.64 11.01 -17.91
C PRO A 628 -31.17 11.45 -17.93
N LEU A 629 -30.38 10.99 -16.96
CA LEU A 629 -28.93 11.25 -16.91
C LEU A 629 -28.21 10.60 -18.09
N HIS A 630 -28.49 9.33 -18.38
CA HIS A 630 -27.86 8.62 -19.48
C HIS A 630 -28.31 9.13 -20.85
N LEU A 631 -29.56 9.58 -21.00
CA LEU A 631 -30.03 10.29 -22.20
C LEU A 631 -29.27 11.59 -22.41
N LEU A 632 -29.14 12.42 -21.37
CA LEU A 632 -28.33 13.65 -21.42
C LEU A 632 -26.88 13.34 -21.83
N LYS A 633 -26.28 12.30 -21.23
CA LYS A 633 -24.93 11.86 -21.56
C LYS A 633 -24.80 11.42 -23.03
N MET A 634 -25.80 10.71 -23.54
CA MET A 634 -25.85 10.26 -24.94
C MET A 634 -26.02 11.43 -25.91
N ASP A 635 -26.81 12.44 -25.57
CA ASP A 635 -26.98 13.62 -26.41
C ASP A 635 -25.72 14.49 -26.45
N VAL A 636 -25.05 14.65 -25.29
CA VAL A 636 -23.85 15.48 -25.16
C VAL A 636 -22.59 14.82 -25.76
N GLN A 637 -22.54 13.48 -25.79
CA GLN A 637 -21.35 12.74 -26.22
C GLN A 637 -21.55 11.96 -27.52
N GLY A 638 -22.78 11.60 -27.89
CA GLY A 638 -23.08 10.79 -29.07
C GLY A 638 -22.90 11.52 -30.39
N SER A 639 -22.89 12.86 -30.38
CA SER A 639 -22.55 13.69 -31.54
C SER A 639 -21.34 14.56 -31.30
N PHE A 640 -20.52 14.71 -32.33
CA PHE A 640 -19.62 15.86 -32.45
C PHE A 640 -20.28 17.04 -33.20
N SER A 641 -21.51 16.86 -33.71
CA SER A 641 -22.29 17.97 -34.27
C SER A 641 -22.64 18.99 -33.18
N MET A 642 -22.78 20.25 -33.59
CA MET A 642 -23.09 21.39 -32.72
C MET A 642 -24.14 21.04 -31.67
N SER A 643 -23.73 21.21 -30.41
CA SER A 643 -24.64 21.16 -29.27
C SER A 643 -25.44 22.46 -29.24
N ALA A 644 -26.77 22.38 -29.18
CA ALA A 644 -27.61 23.55 -28.87
C ALA A 644 -27.46 24.02 -27.40
N HIS A 645 -26.59 23.38 -26.62
CA HIS A 645 -26.40 23.61 -25.19
C HIS A 645 -24.97 24.05 -24.91
N SER A 646 -24.85 25.18 -24.21
CA SER A 646 -23.60 25.70 -23.66
C SER A 646 -23.12 24.90 -22.44
N HIS A 647 -21.89 25.15 -22.00
CA HIS A 647 -21.34 24.62 -20.75
C HIS A 647 -22.30 24.85 -19.57
N SER A 648 -22.86 26.06 -19.46
CA SER A 648 -23.80 26.42 -18.39
C SER A 648 -25.13 25.67 -18.48
N ASP A 649 -25.64 25.42 -19.69
CA ASP A 649 -26.89 24.66 -19.86
C ASP A 649 -26.71 23.20 -19.42
N ILE A 650 -25.54 22.63 -19.73
CA ILE A 650 -25.20 21.26 -19.32
C ILE A 650 -24.93 21.18 -17.82
N GLU A 651 -24.35 22.22 -17.22
CA GLU A 651 -24.23 22.37 -15.76
C GLU A 651 -25.59 22.22 -15.06
N GLU A 652 -26.59 22.98 -15.49
CA GLU A 652 -27.93 22.93 -14.91
C GLU A 652 -28.61 21.56 -15.12
N LYS A 653 -28.59 21.05 -16.36
CA LYS A 653 -29.21 19.76 -16.69
C LYS A 653 -28.55 18.60 -15.95
N PHE A 654 -27.21 18.60 -15.87
CA PHE A 654 -26.49 17.56 -15.16
C PHE A 654 -26.79 17.63 -13.66
N TYR A 655 -26.76 18.81 -13.04
CA TYR A 655 -27.11 18.97 -11.62
C TYR A 655 -28.51 18.42 -11.30
N ARG A 656 -29.48 18.67 -12.18
CA ARG A 656 -30.87 18.19 -12.05
C ARG A 656 -30.99 16.66 -12.11
N HIS A 657 -30.24 16.02 -13.00
CA HIS A 657 -30.34 14.57 -13.24
C HIS A 657 -29.29 13.74 -12.51
N ALA A 658 -28.28 14.37 -11.89
CA ALA A 658 -27.23 13.68 -11.16
C ALA A 658 -27.77 12.99 -9.88
N PRO A 659 -27.18 11.84 -9.48
CA PRO A 659 -27.45 11.20 -8.20
C PRO A 659 -27.18 12.14 -7.01
N PRO A 660 -27.84 11.95 -5.85
CA PRO A 660 -27.73 12.87 -4.71
C PRO A 660 -26.30 13.18 -4.26
N GLY A 661 -25.46 12.16 -4.02
CA GLY A 661 -24.08 12.39 -3.55
C GLY A 661 -23.17 13.02 -4.61
N ILE A 662 -23.47 12.85 -5.90
CA ILE A 662 -22.79 13.58 -6.98
C ILE A 662 -23.22 15.05 -6.98
N ARG A 663 -24.52 15.31 -6.78
CA ARG A 663 -25.06 16.67 -6.68
C ARG A 663 -24.46 17.44 -5.51
N ASP A 664 -24.31 16.79 -4.36
CA ASP A 664 -23.65 17.38 -3.20
C ASP A 664 -22.19 17.71 -3.51
N GLY A 665 -21.44 16.77 -4.11
CA GLY A 665 -20.06 17.01 -4.54
C GLY A 665 -19.93 18.14 -5.56
N LEU A 666 -20.86 18.25 -6.53
CA LEU A 666 -20.90 19.37 -7.48
C LEU A 666 -21.11 20.71 -6.74
N ARG A 667 -22.11 20.78 -5.87
CA ARG A 667 -22.46 21.98 -5.08
C ARG A 667 -21.29 22.44 -4.21
N GLU A 668 -20.59 21.50 -3.58
CA GLU A 668 -19.56 21.80 -2.58
C GLU A 668 -18.18 22.04 -3.17
N HIS A 669 -17.85 21.43 -4.31
CA HIS A 669 -16.47 21.39 -4.79
C HIS A 669 -16.27 21.87 -6.23
N VAL A 670 -17.30 21.82 -7.09
CA VAL A 670 -17.16 22.14 -8.51
C VAL A 670 -17.78 23.49 -8.85
N LEU A 671 -19.07 23.66 -8.56
CA LEU A 671 -19.83 24.87 -8.90
C LEU A 671 -19.29 26.16 -8.25
N PRO A 672 -18.75 26.15 -7.02
CA PRO A 672 -18.15 27.36 -6.44
C PRO A 672 -16.92 27.83 -7.23
N VAL A 673 -16.09 26.89 -7.69
CA VAL A 673 -14.90 27.19 -8.49
C VAL A 673 -15.31 27.78 -9.84
N TYR A 674 -16.26 27.15 -10.53
CA TYR A 674 -16.75 27.68 -11.81
C TYR A 674 -17.41 29.05 -11.67
N SER A 675 -18.18 29.27 -10.60
CA SER A 675 -18.84 30.56 -10.38
C SER A 675 -17.82 31.69 -10.21
N ARG A 676 -16.73 31.44 -9.48
CA ARG A 676 -15.61 32.37 -9.30
C ARG A 676 -14.84 32.62 -10.60
N LEU A 677 -14.59 31.58 -11.38
CA LEU A 677 -13.79 31.67 -12.61
C LEU A 677 -14.60 32.08 -13.86
N ARG A 678 -15.93 32.21 -13.75
CA ARG A 678 -16.85 32.33 -14.90
C ARG A 678 -16.46 33.41 -15.90
N GLY A 679 -15.98 34.56 -15.43
CA GLY A 679 -15.55 35.67 -16.31
C GLY A 679 -14.38 35.30 -17.24
N ALA A 680 -13.51 34.40 -16.80
CA ALA A 680 -12.31 33.94 -17.51
C ALA A 680 -12.52 32.60 -18.26
N MET A 681 -13.63 31.91 -18.04
CA MET A 681 -14.02 30.68 -18.75
C MET A 681 -14.48 30.98 -20.19
N LYS A 682 -13.54 31.21 -21.11
CA LYS A 682 -13.80 31.67 -22.49
C LYS A 682 -13.92 30.56 -23.53
N PHE A 683 -13.31 29.40 -23.27
CA PHE A 683 -13.17 28.34 -24.28
C PHE A 683 -13.66 26.98 -23.74
N MET A 684 -14.75 26.98 -23.00
CA MET A 684 -15.29 25.79 -22.33
C MET A 684 -16.06 24.87 -23.28
N ASP A 685 -16.61 25.45 -24.35
CA ASP A 685 -17.40 24.78 -25.36
C ASP A 685 -16.62 24.58 -26.66
N VAL A 686 -15.29 24.77 -26.63
CA VAL A 686 -14.40 24.75 -27.81
C VAL A 686 -14.51 23.48 -28.67
N SER A 687 -14.87 22.34 -28.08
CA SER A 687 -15.10 21.07 -28.81
C SER A 687 -16.46 20.98 -29.50
N ARG A 688 -17.36 21.95 -29.26
CA ARG A 688 -18.77 21.96 -29.69
C ARG A 688 -19.22 23.30 -30.29
N SER A 689 -18.39 24.34 -30.17
CA SER A 689 -18.65 25.69 -30.66
C SER A 689 -17.59 26.08 -31.70
N ASN A 690 -18.01 26.14 -32.96
CA ASN A 690 -17.14 26.62 -34.06
C ASN A 690 -16.67 28.06 -33.82
N THR A 691 -17.47 28.87 -33.14
CA THR A 691 -17.10 30.24 -32.78
C THR A 691 -15.95 30.27 -31.78
N GLU A 692 -16.02 29.51 -30.69
CA GLU A 692 -14.92 29.43 -29.71
C GLU A 692 -13.66 28.83 -30.32
N LEU A 693 -13.81 27.79 -31.14
CA LEU A 693 -12.69 27.17 -31.86
C LEU A 693 -12.00 28.17 -32.80
N ALA A 694 -12.78 28.91 -33.60
CA ALA A 694 -12.25 29.94 -34.49
C ALA A 694 -11.55 31.08 -33.72
N GLN A 695 -12.13 31.51 -32.60
CA GLN A 695 -11.53 32.54 -31.74
C GLN A 695 -10.21 32.09 -31.13
N LEU A 696 -10.15 30.86 -30.58
CA LEU A 696 -8.93 30.30 -30.02
C LEU A 696 -7.84 30.14 -31.08
N ARG A 697 -8.21 29.64 -32.26
CA ARG A 697 -7.29 29.50 -33.38
C ARG A 697 -6.76 30.86 -33.85
N SER A 698 -7.62 31.87 -33.96
CA SER A 698 -7.23 33.23 -34.32
C SER A 698 -6.29 33.85 -33.29
N LEU A 699 -6.52 33.59 -32.00
CA LEU A 699 -5.63 34.02 -30.92
C LEU A 699 -4.23 33.40 -31.06
N LEU A 700 -4.14 32.09 -31.29
CA LEU A 700 -2.86 31.41 -31.51
C LEU A 700 -2.12 31.97 -32.73
N LEU A 701 -2.80 32.13 -33.87
CA LEU A 701 -2.21 32.72 -35.07
C LEU A 701 -1.69 34.14 -34.82
N THR A 702 -2.43 34.94 -34.06
CA THR A 702 -2.04 36.29 -33.68
C THR A 702 -0.76 36.27 -32.85
N LYS A 703 -0.68 35.41 -31.83
CA LYS A 703 0.50 35.29 -30.96
C LYS A 703 1.74 34.81 -31.71
N ILE A 704 1.57 33.84 -32.62
CA ILE A 704 2.65 33.36 -33.49
C ILE A 704 3.16 34.50 -34.39
N THR A 705 2.24 35.19 -35.09
CA THR A 705 2.59 36.24 -36.05
C THR A 705 3.23 37.45 -35.37
N GLN A 706 2.75 37.82 -34.18
CA GLN A 706 3.29 38.91 -33.37
C GLN A 706 4.55 38.51 -32.58
N ARG A 707 4.93 37.23 -32.63
CA ARG A 707 6.09 36.65 -31.90
C ARG A 707 6.00 36.88 -30.39
N GLU A 708 4.79 36.84 -29.86
CA GLU A 708 4.53 37.02 -28.44
C GLU A 708 4.56 35.67 -27.71
N PRO A 709 5.29 35.58 -26.56
CA PRO A 709 5.31 34.37 -25.78
C PRO A 709 3.91 34.00 -25.29
N PHE A 710 3.52 32.74 -25.48
CA PHE A 710 2.17 32.28 -25.13
C PHE A 710 2.17 30.79 -24.80
N SER A 711 1.34 30.33 -23.87
CA SER A 711 1.23 28.91 -23.55
C SER A 711 -0.20 28.47 -23.28
N ILE A 712 -0.55 27.31 -23.83
CA ILE A 712 -1.77 26.55 -23.49
C ILE A 712 -1.36 25.27 -22.75
N ILE A 713 -1.73 25.18 -21.47
CA ILE A 713 -1.48 24.01 -20.61
C ILE A 713 -2.81 23.36 -20.26
N ARG A 714 -2.86 22.02 -20.23
CA ARG A 714 -4.08 21.26 -19.89
C ARG A 714 -3.89 20.48 -18.60
N LEU A 715 -4.90 20.52 -17.74
CA LEU A 715 -4.97 19.84 -16.46
C LEU A 715 -6.18 18.87 -16.47
N SER A 716 -5.91 17.57 -16.51
CA SER A 716 -6.91 16.50 -16.44
C SER A 716 -6.77 15.77 -15.08
N ASP A 717 -7.43 14.62 -14.95
CA ASP A 717 -7.37 13.76 -13.77
C ASP A 717 -5.96 13.39 -13.30
N GLY A 718 -5.02 13.18 -14.22
CA GLY A 718 -3.63 12.88 -13.88
C GLY A 718 -2.91 14.05 -13.21
N GLU A 719 -3.22 15.28 -13.61
CA GLU A 719 -2.56 16.50 -13.14
C GLU A 719 -2.93 16.90 -11.71
N GLY A 720 -3.85 16.18 -11.04
CA GLY A 720 -4.02 16.27 -9.58
C GLY A 720 -2.70 16.00 -8.81
N TYR A 721 -1.77 15.27 -9.43
CA TYR A 721 -0.40 15.06 -8.97
C TYR A 721 0.37 16.36 -8.67
N ILE A 722 0.12 17.43 -9.43
CA ILE A 722 0.79 18.75 -9.26
C ILE A 722 0.45 19.37 -7.90
N PHE A 723 -0.74 19.04 -7.38
CA PHE A 723 -1.29 19.59 -6.15
C PHE A 723 -1.27 18.58 -4.99
N GLN A 724 -0.56 17.46 -5.12
CA GLN A 724 -0.55 16.41 -4.09
C GLN A 724 -0.09 16.90 -2.70
N ARG A 725 0.61 18.04 -2.62
CA ARG A 725 1.04 18.67 -1.37
C ARG A 725 -0.14 19.19 -0.53
N THR A 726 -1.24 19.62 -1.17
CA THR A 726 -2.47 19.98 -0.44
C THR A 726 -3.23 18.75 0.03
N GLY A 727 -3.21 17.68 -0.77
CA GLY A 727 -3.64 16.35 -0.37
C GLY A 727 -5.11 16.25 0.05
N LYS A 728 -5.96 17.18 -0.39
CA LYS A 728 -7.35 17.29 0.11
C LYS A 728 -8.23 16.16 -0.41
N PHE A 729 -8.13 15.89 -1.69
CA PHE A 729 -8.81 14.81 -2.39
C PHE A 729 -7.79 13.81 -2.95
N PHE A 730 -6.58 14.23 -3.33
CA PHE A 730 -5.59 13.36 -3.96
C PHE A 730 -4.49 12.92 -2.99
N SER A 731 -4.47 11.65 -2.64
CA SER A 731 -3.55 11.12 -1.62
C SER A 731 -2.13 10.89 -2.16
N LYS A 732 -1.16 10.70 -1.25
CA LYS A 732 0.20 10.25 -1.61
C LYS A 732 0.19 8.93 -2.36
N GLU A 733 -0.68 7.99 -1.99
CA GLU A 733 -0.78 6.70 -2.71
C GLU A 733 -1.35 6.90 -4.11
N ASP A 734 -2.29 7.83 -4.31
CA ASP A 734 -2.78 8.18 -5.64
C ASP A 734 -1.64 8.73 -6.51
N ALA A 735 -0.77 9.56 -5.93
CA ALA A 735 0.42 10.07 -6.61
C ALA A 735 1.39 8.95 -7.00
N LEU A 736 1.77 8.08 -6.08
CA LEU A 736 2.64 6.92 -6.37
C LEU A 736 2.03 6.01 -7.44
N ASN A 737 0.70 5.77 -7.38
CA ASN A 737 -0.01 5.03 -8.43
C ASN A 737 0.12 5.69 -9.81
N ARG A 738 0.06 7.03 -9.89
CA ARG A 738 0.29 7.76 -11.16
C ARG A 738 1.74 7.66 -11.64
N GLU A 739 2.72 7.70 -10.76
CA GLU A 739 4.13 7.51 -11.14
C GLU A 739 4.36 6.12 -11.74
N ARG A 740 3.88 5.07 -11.07
CA ARG A 740 3.88 3.69 -11.60
C ARG A 740 3.16 3.61 -12.94
N HIS A 741 2.07 4.34 -13.11
CA HIS A 741 1.33 4.40 -14.38
C HIS A 741 2.15 5.06 -15.50
N TRP A 742 2.71 6.25 -15.29
CA TRP A 742 3.41 7.01 -16.32
C TRP A 742 4.81 6.47 -16.62
N TRP A 743 5.53 6.05 -15.59
CA TRP A 743 6.97 5.83 -15.63
C TRP A 743 7.36 4.39 -15.31
N GLY A 744 6.44 3.57 -14.79
CA GLY A 744 6.72 2.19 -14.40
C GLY A 744 7.47 2.05 -13.08
N GLU A 745 7.88 3.17 -12.48
CA GLU A 745 8.58 3.24 -11.20
C GLU A 745 8.12 4.47 -10.39
N GLU A 746 8.35 4.42 -9.08
CA GLU A 746 8.17 5.55 -8.18
C GLU A 746 9.45 6.39 -8.16
N LEU A 747 9.32 7.71 -8.18
CA LEU A 747 10.47 8.60 -8.18
C LEU A 747 11.13 8.69 -6.80
N PRO A 748 12.46 8.88 -6.73
CA PRO A 748 13.12 9.33 -5.52
C PRO A 748 12.52 10.66 -5.03
N SER A 749 12.40 10.84 -3.71
CA SER A 749 11.75 12.02 -3.12
C SER A 749 12.33 13.35 -3.61
N ALA A 750 13.66 13.47 -3.72
CA ALA A 750 14.30 14.69 -4.20
C ALA A 750 13.92 15.04 -5.66
N LEU A 751 13.86 14.04 -6.54
CA LEU A 751 13.48 14.24 -7.94
C LEU A 751 12.00 14.60 -8.06
N ARG A 752 11.14 13.98 -7.25
CA ARG A 752 9.71 14.29 -7.17
C ARG A 752 9.48 15.75 -6.76
N GLU A 753 10.12 16.21 -5.69
CA GLU A 753 9.93 17.60 -5.22
C GLU A 753 10.41 18.61 -6.27
N LYS A 754 11.59 18.38 -6.89
CA LYS A 754 12.08 19.22 -7.99
C LYS A 754 11.08 19.28 -9.16
N LEU A 755 10.49 18.14 -9.53
CA LEU A 755 9.49 18.08 -10.58
C LEU A 755 8.22 18.86 -10.21
N LEU A 756 7.73 18.71 -8.98
CA LEU A 756 6.52 19.41 -8.51
C LEU A 756 6.69 20.92 -8.50
N ASP A 757 7.85 21.42 -8.07
CA ASP A 757 8.14 22.86 -8.09
C ASP A 757 8.11 23.42 -9.51
N ALA A 758 8.79 22.75 -10.45
CA ALA A 758 8.81 23.15 -11.85
C ALA A 758 7.43 23.07 -12.53
N LEU A 759 6.61 22.08 -12.15
CA LEU A 759 5.24 21.94 -12.64
C LEU A 759 4.36 23.08 -12.14
N GLN A 760 4.41 23.39 -10.84
CA GLN A 760 3.61 24.46 -10.25
C GLN A 760 3.96 25.82 -10.84
N GLU A 761 5.26 26.11 -11.01
CA GLU A 761 5.74 27.32 -11.69
C GLU A 761 5.15 27.43 -13.10
N SER A 762 5.33 26.39 -13.92
CA SER A 762 4.89 26.41 -15.32
C SER A 762 3.38 26.56 -15.48
N VAL A 763 2.60 25.92 -14.61
CA VAL A 763 1.13 26.03 -14.64
C VAL A 763 0.67 27.42 -14.20
N SER A 764 1.35 28.04 -13.22
CA SER A 764 1.00 29.39 -12.74
C SER A 764 1.24 30.49 -13.78
N GLU A 765 2.20 30.28 -14.68
CA GLU A 765 2.54 31.20 -15.76
C GLU A 765 1.67 31.02 -17.01
N ALA A 766 0.74 30.05 -17.04
CA ALA A 766 -0.02 29.74 -18.24
C ALA A 766 -1.02 30.84 -18.63
N ASP A 767 -1.11 31.13 -19.94
CA ASP A 767 -2.09 32.09 -20.49
C ASP A 767 -3.47 31.46 -20.64
N ILE A 768 -3.51 30.19 -21.06
CA ILE A 768 -4.73 29.39 -21.10
C ILE A 768 -4.51 28.10 -20.31
N LEU A 769 -5.41 27.85 -19.36
CA LEU A 769 -5.52 26.59 -18.64
C LEU A 769 -6.75 25.81 -19.10
N GLY A 770 -6.52 24.66 -19.74
CA GLY A 770 -7.56 23.64 -19.91
C GLY A 770 -7.85 22.97 -18.58
N ILE A 771 -9.08 23.05 -18.07
CA ILE A 771 -9.46 22.51 -16.76
C ILE A 771 -10.59 21.49 -16.90
N PRO A 772 -10.81 20.60 -15.89
CA PRO A 772 -11.95 19.70 -15.88
C PRO A 772 -13.26 20.47 -16.04
N THR A 773 -14.05 20.12 -17.05
CA THR A 773 -15.33 20.79 -17.34
C THR A 773 -16.52 19.96 -16.88
N ILE A 774 -17.72 20.54 -16.93
CA ILE A 774 -18.95 19.80 -16.64
C ILE A 774 -19.10 18.57 -17.54
N TYR A 775 -18.59 18.64 -18.77
CA TYR A 775 -18.58 17.53 -19.71
C TYR A 775 -17.80 16.33 -19.19
N ARG A 776 -16.67 16.58 -18.53
CA ARG A 776 -15.86 15.55 -17.88
C ARG A 776 -16.62 14.89 -16.74
N PHE A 777 -17.26 15.66 -15.86
CA PHE A 777 -18.03 15.12 -14.73
C PHE A 777 -19.26 14.33 -15.21
N LEU A 778 -19.97 14.82 -16.22
CA LEU A 778 -21.08 14.08 -16.84
C LEU A 778 -20.60 12.77 -17.47
N ARG A 779 -19.42 12.77 -18.11
CA ARG A 779 -18.85 11.55 -18.69
C ARG A 779 -18.55 10.50 -17.64
N ASP A 780 -18.00 10.89 -16.50
CA ASP A 780 -17.50 9.93 -15.52
C ASP A 780 -18.61 9.48 -14.55
N THR A 781 -19.80 10.08 -14.63
CA THR A 781 -20.97 9.76 -13.78
C THR A 781 -21.91 8.74 -14.44
N THR A 782 -22.48 7.86 -13.61
CA THR A 782 -23.56 6.92 -13.94
C THR A 782 -24.64 6.98 -12.85
N ASP A 783 -25.78 6.33 -13.07
CA ASP A 783 -26.84 6.23 -12.06
C ASP A 783 -26.37 5.57 -10.74
N LYS A 784 -25.28 4.77 -10.79
CA LYS A 784 -24.70 4.06 -9.64
C LYS A 784 -23.59 4.84 -8.94
N SER A 785 -23.24 6.03 -9.43
CA SER A 785 -22.15 6.83 -8.87
C SER A 785 -22.57 7.44 -7.53
N GLU A 786 -21.86 7.10 -6.46
CA GLU A 786 -22.16 7.58 -5.10
C GLU A 786 -21.58 8.97 -4.82
N ALA A 787 -20.31 9.20 -5.15
CA ALA A 787 -19.62 10.47 -4.92
C ALA A 787 -18.54 10.74 -5.97
N LEU A 788 -18.15 12.01 -6.14
CA LEU A 788 -17.12 12.41 -7.09
C LEU A 788 -15.72 11.88 -6.70
N GLN A 789 -15.43 11.75 -5.40
CA GLN A 789 -14.15 11.25 -4.88
C GLN A 789 -14.01 9.71 -4.86
N SER A 790 -15.02 8.96 -5.30
CA SER A 790 -15.02 7.49 -5.18
C SER A 790 -13.96 6.80 -6.05
N SER A 791 -13.42 7.48 -7.07
CA SER A 791 -12.40 6.93 -7.97
C SER A 791 -11.12 7.77 -7.97
N VAL A 792 -9.97 7.15 -8.29
CA VAL A 792 -8.68 7.87 -8.45
C VAL A 792 -8.81 9.02 -9.47
N PRO A 793 -9.40 8.82 -10.67
CA PRO A 793 -9.58 9.92 -11.60
C PRO A 793 -10.46 11.03 -11.04
N GLY A 794 -11.57 10.69 -10.37
CA GLY A 794 -12.48 11.67 -9.75
C GLY A 794 -11.78 12.52 -8.68
N ARG A 795 -10.96 11.90 -7.82
CA ARG A 795 -10.10 12.61 -6.85
C ARG A 795 -9.11 13.55 -7.55
N GLY A 796 -8.50 13.10 -8.64
CA GLY A 796 -7.59 13.91 -9.45
C GLY A 796 -8.26 15.15 -10.05
N LEU A 797 -9.47 15.01 -10.61
CA LEU A 797 -10.23 16.13 -11.16
C LEU A 797 -10.58 17.17 -10.09
N LEU A 798 -11.03 16.71 -8.91
CA LEU A 798 -11.33 17.60 -7.78
C LEU A 798 -10.08 18.30 -7.24
N GLU A 799 -8.96 17.59 -7.16
CA GLU A 799 -7.70 18.18 -6.69
C GLU A 799 -7.19 19.25 -7.66
N VAL A 800 -7.32 19.04 -8.97
CA VAL A 800 -7.01 20.09 -9.97
C VAL A 800 -7.83 21.34 -9.70
N LEU A 801 -9.16 21.22 -9.59
CA LEU A 801 -10.04 22.38 -9.35
C LEU A 801 -9.73 23.07 -8.01
N ASN A 802 -9.42 22.29 -6.97
CA ASN A 802 -9.02 22.81 -5.66
C ASN A 802 -7.66 23.54 -5.73
N GLY A 803 -6.72 23.02 -6.52
CA GLY A 803 -5.39 23.56 -6.69
C GLY A 803 -5.35 24.90 -7.42
N LEU A 804 -6.34 25.21 -8.28
CA LEU A 804 -6.39 26.44 -9.07
C LEU A 804 -6.28 27.72 -8.22
N ASP A 805 -6.73 27.69 -6.97
CA ASP A 805 -6.62 28.83 -6.04
C ASP A 805 -5.18 29.21 -5.70
N SER A 806 -4.26 28.25 -5.77
CA SER A 806 -2.84 28.46 -5.44
C SER A 806 -2.00 28.97 -6.61
N ILE A 807 -2.53 28.94 -7.84
CA ILE A 807 -1.72 29.11 -9.06
C ILE A 807 -2.33 30.02 -10.13
N SER A 808 -3.64 30.30 -10.10
CA SER A 808 -4.25 31.09 -11.17
C SER A 808 -3.95 32.59 -11.04
N SER A 809 -3.39 33.18 -12.10
CA SER A 809 -3.23 34.63 -12.22
C SER A 809 -4.56 35.29 -12.58
N ARG A 810 -4.72 36.59 -12.30
CA ARG A 810 -5.93 37.36 -12.69
C ARG A 810 -6.17 37.41 -14.21
N ASN A 811 -5.15 37.11 -15.04
CA ASN A 811 -5.22 37.24 -16.49
C ASN A 811 -5.34 35.89 -17.21
N THR A 812 -5.27 34.76 -16.49
CA THR A 812 -5.35 33.43 -17.11
C THR A 812 -6.76 33.17 -17.63
N LEU A 813 -6.88 32.71 -18.87
CA LEU A 813 -8.14 32.26 -19.46
C LEU A 813 -8.31 30.75 -19.25
N PHE A 814 -9.56 30.29 -19.23
CA PHE A 814 -9.89 28.87 -19.03
C PHE A 814 -10.55 28.26 -20.25
N SER A 815 -10.20 27.00 -20.51
CA SER A 815 -10.73 26.16 -21.59
C SER A 815 -11.08 24.76 -21.07
N ASP A 816 -11.65 23.93 -21.94
CA ASP A 816 -11.84 22.50 -21.69
C ASP A 816 -10.50 21.74 -21.67
N ASP A 817 -10.34 20.76 -20.76
CA ASP A 817 -9.12 19.94 -20.67
C ASP A 817 -8.84 19.08 -21.92
N LYS A 818 -9.84 18.97 -22.81
CA LYS A 818 -9.77 18.34 -24.16
C LYS A 818 -9.68 19.34 -25.30
N VAL A 819 -9.31 20.61 -25.03
CA VAL A 819 -9.06 21.63 -26.06
C VAL A 819 -8.08 21.18 -27.15
N ASN A 820 -7.12 20.32 -26.82
CA ASN A 820 -6.20 19.74 -27.79
C ASN A 820 -6.94 18.92 -28.86
N LEU A 821 -7.91 18.09 -28.49
CA LEU A 821 -8.68 17.31 -29.46
C LEU A 821 -9.57 18.20 -30.31
N ALA A 822 -10.11 19.28 -29.76
CA ALA A 822 -10.88 20.26 -30.52
C ALA A 822 -10.02 20.98 -31.57
N LEU A 823 -8.81 21.41 -31.20
CA LEU A 823 -7.88 22.10 -32.09
C LEU A 823 -7.31 21.18 -33.16
N PHE A 824 -6.98 19.95 -32.81
CA PHE A 824 -6.03 19.12 -33.57
C PHE A 824 -6.62 17.86 -34.21
N ARG A 825 -7.90 17.56 -33.98
CA ARG A 825 -8.57 16.45 -34.67
C ARG A 825 -8.68 16.69 -36.17
N ASP A 826 -8.97 17.92 -36.58
CA ASP A 826 -8.90 18.33 -37.97
C ASP A 826 -7.46 18.79 -38.31
N ARG A 827 -6.83 18.08 -39.25
CA ARG A 827 -5.46 18.38 -39.69
C ARG A 827 -5.35 19.77 -40.32
N SER A 828 -6.41 20.32 -40.90
CA SER A 828 -6.40 21.66 -41.49
C SER A 828 -5.98 22.73 -40.47
N ASN A 829 -6.52 22.64 -39.25
CA ASN A 829 -6.20 23.57 -38.15
C ASN A 829 -4.73 23.49 -37.72
N LEU A 830 -4.12 22.30 -37.72
CA LEU A 830 -2.69 22.16 -37.46
C LEU A 830 -1.87 22.82 -38.56
N LEU A 831 -2.23 22.53 -39.82
CA LEU A 831 -1.49 23.04 -40.98
C LEU A 831 -1.48 24.57 -41.01
N ASP A 832 -2.61 25.20 -40.69
CA ASP A 832 -2.70 26.66 -40.63
C ASP A 832 -1.75 27.28 -39.59
N LEU A 833 -1.56 26.63 -38.44
CA LEU A 833 -0.60 27.09 -37.42
C LEU A 833 0.85 26.83 -37.85
N VAL A 834 1.12 25.68 -38.48
CA VAL A 834 2.44 25.29 -38.97
C VAL A 834 2.92 26.23 -40.09
N LEU A 835 2.04 26.63 -41.01
CA LEU A 835 2.37 27.53 -42.10
C LEU A 835 2.55 28.99 -41.65
N ALA A 836 1.94 29.38 -40.53
CA ALA A 836 2.03 30.73 -39.98
C ALA A 836 3.34 31.00 -39.20
N THR A 837 4.12 29.96 -38.91
CA THR A 837 5.39 30.07 -38.15
C THR A 837 6.61 29.89 -39.06
N PRO A 838 7.73 30.60 -38.80
CA PRO A 838 9.00 30.29 -39.45
C PRO A 838 9.58 28.94 -39.01
N LYS A 839 9.28 28.49 -37.79
CA LYS A 839 9.86 27.26 -37.21
C LYS A 839 8.87 26.54 -36.30
N VAL A 840 8.79 25.21 -36.44
CA VAL A 840 8.05 24.32 -35.55
C VAL A 840 9.04 23.47 -34.75
N VAL A 841 8.84 23.39 -33.44
CA VAL A 841 9.57 22.46 -32.57
C VAL A 841 8.57 21.48 -31.97
N VAL A 842 8.77 20.19 -32.16
CA VAL A 842 7.91 19.15 -31.57
C VAL A 842 8.68 18.38 -30.51
N VAL A 843 8.17 18.40 -29.29
CA VAL A 843 8.73 17.65 -28.16
C VAL A 843 7.81 16.47 -27.86
N SER A 844 8.22 15.26 -28.23
CA SER A 844 7.37 14.09 -28.07
C SER A 844 8.16 12.78 -27.98
N SER A 845 7.48 11.72 -27.57
CA SER A 845 8.06 10.38 -27.60
C SER A 845 7.93 9.68 -28.95
N ALA A 846 7.32 10.30 -29.95
CA ALA A 846 7.20 9.72 -31.29
C ALA A 846 8.57 9.72 -31.98
N ARG A 847 8.85 8.66 -32.75
CA ARG A 847 10.11 8.57 -33.49
C ARG A 847 10.19 9.63 -34.59
N HIS A 848 11.40 10.14 -34.81
CA HIS A 848 11.70 11.16 -35.81
C HIS A 848 11.10 10.88 -37.19
N ARG A 849 11.14 9.62 -37.66
CA ARG A 849 10.58 9.23 -38.97
C ARG A 849 9.08 9.52 -39.10
N GLU A 850 8.31 9.32 -38.03
CA GLU A 850 6.85 9.51 -38.05
C GLU A 850 6.52 11.00 -38.01
N LEU A 851 7.27 11.77 -37.21
CA LEU A 851 7.13 13.22 -37.11
C LEU A 851 7.52 13.93 -38.40
N SER A 852 8.60 13.50 -39.05
CA SER A 852 9.06 14.09 -40.32
C SER A 852 8.00 14.01 -41.42
N GLN A 853 7.21 12.94 -41.42
CA GLN A 853 6.10 12.76 -42.36
C GLN A 853 4.90 13.65 -42.01
N LEU A 854 4.62 13.88 -40.73
CA LEU A 854 3.50 14.70 -40.28
C LEU A 854 3.74 16.20 -40.51
N PHE A 855 4.99 16.64 -40.40
CA PHE A 855 5.40 18.05 -40.50
C PHE A 855 6.19 18.36 -41.78
N SER A 856 5.96 17.61 -42.86
CA SER A 856 6.62 17.81 -44.16
C SER A 856 6.33 19.19 -44.78
N ASP A 857 5.20 19.80 -44.42
CA ASP A 857 4.75 21.10 -44.92
C ASP A 857 5.31 22.28 -44.10
N ALA A 858 6.09 22.02 -43.04
CA ALA A 858 6.68 23.07 -42.22
C ALA A 858 7.88 23.72 -42.93
N ASN A 859 8.05 25.03 -42.75
CA ASN A 859 9.21 25.77 -43.27
C ASN A 859 10.53 25.23 -42.67
N GLU A 860 10.56 25.10 -41.34
CA GLU A 860 11.62 24.46 -40.57
C GLU A 860 10.98 23.65 -39.45
N ALA A 861 11.41 22.40 -39.26
CA ALA A 861 10.92 21.53 -38.22
C ALA A 861 12.09 20.89 -37.44
N GLU A 862 12.03 20.96 -36.11
CA GLU A 862 12.97 20.33 -35.21
C GLU A 862 12.25 19.41 -34.22
N PHE A 863 12.82 18.24 -33.96
CA PHE A 863 12.17 17.18 -33.17
C PHE A 863 13.02 16.80 -31.96
N ILE A 864 12.54 17.13 -30.76
CA ILE A 864 13.18 16.77 -29.49
C ILE A 864 12.51 15.51 -28.95
N SER A 865 13.28 14.42 -28.87
CA SER A 865 12.77 13.12 -28.42
C SER A 865 12.74 13.03 -26.90
N VAL A 866 11.63 12.53 -26.36
CA VAL A 866 11.50 12.20 -24.93
C VAL A 866 11.20 10.72 -24.70
N PRO A 867 11.56 10.15 -23.53
CA PRO A 867 11.16 8.79 -23.18
C PRO A 867 9.64 8.62 -23.22
N THR A 868 9.19 7.51 -23.81
CA THR A 868 7.76 7.21 -23.89
C THR A 868 7.14 6.82 -22.55
N HIS A 869 5.82 6.91 -22.47
CA HIS A 869 5.06 6.48 -21.32
C HIS A 869 5.20 4.96 -21.12
N PHE A 870 5.16 4.48 -19.88
CA PHE A 870 5.27 3.06 -19.58
C PHE A 870 4.27 2.16 -20.33
N LYS A 871 3.05 2.67 -20.61
CA LYS A 871 2.02 1.94 -21.38
C LYS A 871 2.37 1.74 -22.85
N THR A 872 3.19 2.62 -23.42
CA THR A 872 3.54 2.67 -24.85
C THR A 872 4.96 2.16 -25.11
N LYS A 873 5.66 1.68 -24.08
CA LYS A 873 7.08 1.27 -24.16
C LYS A 873 7.38 0.16 -25.17
N GLU A 874 6.39 -0.66 -25.51
CA GLU A 874 6.51 -1.77 -26.48
C GLU A 874 6.00 -1.38 -27.87
N ASN A 875 5.47 -0.17 -28.05
CA ASN A 875 4.99 0.30 -29.34
C ASN A 875 6.16 0.85 -30.17
N SER A 876 6.37 0.27 -31.35
CA SER A 876 7.52 0.54 -32.23
C SER A 876 7.55 1.95 -32.82
N ARG A 877 6.45 2.71 -32.71
CA ARG A 877 6.40 4.12 -33.16
C ARG A 877 7.00 5.11 -32.17
N TYR A 878 7.28 4.67 -30.94
CA TYR A 878 7.79 5.55 -29.88
C TYR A 878 9.26 5.26 -29.50
N VAL A 879 9.86 6.22 -28.80
CA VAL A 879 11.24 6.18 -28.29
C VAL A 879 11.24 5.54 -26.90
N LYS A 880 12.03 4.46 -26.75
CA LYS A 880 12.24 3.76 -25.48
C LYS A 880 13.61 4.14 -24.93
N GLU A 881 13.66 4.53 -23.66
CA GLU A 881 14.90 4.77 -22.92
C GLU A 881 14.96 3.92 -21.65
N SER A 882 16.14 3.83 -21.04
CA SER A 882 16.35 3.08 -19.79
C SER A 882 15.75 3.76 -18.57
N LYS A 883 15.60 5.08 -18.60
CA LYS A 883 15.02 5.89 -17.53
C LYS A 883 13.81 6.69 -18.04
N PRO A 884 12.81 6.95 -17.17
CA PRO A 884 11.63 7.69 -17.56
C PRO A 884 11.92 9.19 -17.66
N LEU A 885 11.02 9.92 -18.34
CA LEU A 885 11.16 11.35 -18.68
C LEU A 885 11.65 12.26 -17.53
N PRO A 886 11.20 12.16 -16.26
CA PRO A 886 11.67 13.05 -15.20
C PRO A 886 13.20 13.10 -15.03
N TYR A 887 13.91 12.02 -15.32
CA TYR A 887 15.39 11.97 -15.22
C TYR A 887 16.09 12.70 -16.38
N HIS A 888 15.39 12.99 -17.47
CA HIS A 888 15.95 13.61 -18.68
C HIS A 888 15.55 15.09 -18.82
N LEU A 889 14.72 15.63 -17.92
CA LEU A 889 14.19 16.98 -18.04
C LEU A 889 15.27 18.06 -18.12
N ASP A 890 16.38 17.93 -17.38
CA ASP A 890 17.46 18.92 -17.42
C ASP A 890 18.12 18.97 -18.81
N ARG A 891 18.38 17.80 -19.43
CA ARG A 891 18.91 17.69 -20.80
C ARG A 891 17.91 18.26 -21.81
N ILE A 892 16.66 17.85 -21.72
CA ILE A 892 15.60 18.27 -22.65
C ILE A 892 15.39 19.78 -22.58
N ASN A 893 15.42 20.38 -21.38
CA ASN A 893 15.28 21.82 -21.21
C ASN A 893 16.47 22.59 -21.79
N GLU A 894 17.69 22.03 -21.73
CA GLU A 894 18.86 22.62 -22.39
C GLU A 894 18.71 22.59 -23.92
N GLU A 895 18.36 21.43 -24.50
CA GLU A 895 18.09 21.30 -25.94
C GLU A 895 16.98 22.26 -26.39
N LEU A 896 15.89 22.35 -25.62
CA LEU A 896 14.77 23.23 -25.90
C LEU A 896 15.19 24.70 -25.96
N ARG A 897 16.04 25.16 -25.02
CA ARG A 897 16.51 26.56 -24.97
C ARG A 897 17.23 26.99 -26.24
N HIS A 898 17.90 26.08 -26.93
CA HIS A 898 18.58 26.36 -28.20
C HIS A 898 17.65 26.22 -29.41
N ALA A 899 16.60 25.40 -29.30
CA ALA A 899 15.68 25.09 -30.39
C ALA A 899 14.57 26.13 -30.59
N VAL A 900 14.13 26.79 -29.51
CA VAL A 900 12.97 27.71 -29.55
C VAL A 900 13.34 29.17 -29.33
N GLY A 901 12.56 30.08 -29.91
CA GLY A 901 12.65 31.52 -29.70
C GLY A 901 11.36 32.27 -30.07
N PRO A 902 11.39 33.61 -30.11
CA PRO A 902 10.25 34.43 -30.53
C PRO A 902 9.72 34.04 -31.92
N GLY A 903 8.43 33.74 -32.00
CA GLY A 903 7.75 33.32 -33.22
C GLY A 903 7.81 31.81 -33.50
N THR A 904 8.54 31.02 -32.71
CA THR A 904 8.52 29.56 -32.81
C THR A 904 7.20 29.00 -32.29
N LEU A 905 6.63 28.01 -32.99
CA LEU A 905 5.53 27.18 -32.49
C LEU A 905 6.12 25.92 -31.84
N CYS A 906 5.93 25.76 -30.53
CA CYS A 906 6.39 24.58 -29.79
C CYS A 906 5.19 23.67 -29.45
N LEU A 907 5.18 22.45 -29.97
CA LEU A 907 4.13 21.46 -29.73
C LEU A 907 4.65 20.37 -28.79
N VAL A 908 4.00 20.17 -27.65
CA VAL A 908 4.47 19.24 -26.61
C VAL A 908 3.50 18.09 -26.37
N ALA A 909 3.99 16.86 -26.50
CA ALA A 909 3.28 15.60 -26.22
C ALA A 909 4.10 14.72 -25.24
N ALA A 910 4.14 15.12 -23.97
CA ALA A 910 5.05 14.53 -22.98
C ALA A 910 4.41 14.30 -21.60
N GLY A 911 3.09 14.03 -21.56
CA GLY A 911 2.38 13.70 -20.32
C GLY A 911 2.45 14.82 -19.27
N VAL A 912 2.47 14.46 -17.98
CA VAL A 912 2.53 15.44 -16.87
C VAL A 912 3.84 16.24 -16.89
N ALA A 913 4.98 15.59 -17.11
CA ALA A 913 6.29 16.26 -17.12
C ALA A 913 6.45 17.24 -18.28
N GLY A 914 5.70 17.05 -19.37
CA GLY A 914 5.62 17.98 -20.50
C GLY A 914 5.15 19.39 -20.12
N LYS A 915 4.49 19.57 -18.98
CA LYS A 915 4.05 20.90 -18.53
C LYS A 915 5.24 21.78 -18.15
N VAL A 916 6.32 21.19 -17.64
CA VAL A 916 7.59 21.89 -17.42
C VAL A 916 8.16 22.40 -18.74
N ILE A 917 8.13 21.56 -19.77
CA ILE A 917 8.65 21.87 -21.12
C ILE A 917 7.86 23.02 -21.73
N LEU A 918 6.53 23.04 -21.57
CA LEU A 918 5.67 24.14 -22.05
C LEU A 918 6.02 25.48 -21.39
N GLY A 919 6.21 25.52 -20.07
CA GLY A 919 6.61 26.73 -19.35
C GLY A 919 7.98 27.24 -19.80
N GLN A 920 8.95 26.33 -19.97
CA GLN A 920 10.29 26.66 -20.46
C GLN A 920 10.25 27.20 -21.90
N ALA A 921 9.47 26.59 -22.79
CA ALA A 921 9.30 27.06 -24.16
C ALA A 921 8.72 28.48 -24.21
N LYS A 922 7.69 28.76 -23.39
CA LYS A 922 7.13 30.12 -23.26
C LYS A 922 8.18 31.10 -22.74
N ARG A 923 8.93 30.76 -21.69
CA ARG A 923 9.97 31.65 -21.13
C ARG A 923 11.10 31.95 -22.12
N ALA A 924 11.36 31.04 -23.06
CA ALA A 924 12.27 31.26 -24.19
C ALA A 924 11.65 32.06 -25.36
N GLY A 925 10.37 32.44 -25.26
CA GLY A 925 9.68 33.34 -26.20
C GLY A 925 8.74 32.66 -27.18
N ALA A 926 8.56 31.34 -27.11
CA ALA A 926 7.75 30.59 -28.06
C ALA A 926 6.23 30.65 -27.75
N VAL A 927 5.44 30.26 -28.75
CA VAL A 927 4.04 29.87 -28.56
C VAL A 927 4.01 28.36 -28.30
N ALA A 928 3.76 27.97 -27.06
CA ALA A 928 3.84 26.59 -26.57
C ALA A 928 2.44 25.96 -26.37
N VAL A 929 2.17 24.82 -26.99
CA VAL A 929 0.83 24.18 -26.96
C VAL A 929 0.92 22.72 -26.54
N ASP A 930 0.14 22.34 -25.51
CA ASP A 930 -0.04 20.95 -25.09
C ASP A 930 -0.92 20.19 -26.09
N VAL A 931 -0.31 19.48 -27.04
CA VAL A 931 -1.03 18.65 -28.03
C VAL A 931 -1.51 17.32 -27.43
N GLY A 932 -0.84 16.83 -26.39
CA GLY A 932 -1.24 15.63 -25.66
C GLY A 932 -1.54 14.40 -26.55
N SER A 933 -2.66 13.75 -26.28
CA SER A 933 -3.08 12.53 -26.99
C SER A 933 -3.53 12.75 -28.44
N ALA A 934 -3.62 13.99 -28.92
CA ALA A 934 -3.92 14.25 -30.34
C ALA A 934 -2.81 13.68 -31.24
N LEU A 935 -1.57 13.67 -30.76
CA LEU A 935 -0.45 13.04 -31.45
C LEU A 935 -0.65 11.53 -31.62
N ASP A 936 -1.24 10.85 -30.63
CA ASP A 936 -1.52 9.41 -30.71
C ASP A 936 -2.57 9.09 -31.80
N GLU A 937 -3.53 10.00 -32.02
CA GLU A 937 -4.51 9.91 -33.13
C GLU A 937 -3.84 10.10 -34.49
N TRP A 938 -2.96 11.09 -34.64
CA TRP A 938 -2.22 11.33 -35.88
C TRP A 938 -1.33 10.15 -36.28
N LEU A 939 -0.76 9.47 -35.29
CA LEU A 939 0.11 8.31 -35.51
C LEU A 939 -0.66 7.01 -35.72
N ASN A 940 -2.00 7.00 -35.57
CA ASN A 940 -2.81 5.77 -35.52
C ASN A 940 -2.17 4.72 -34.59
N ALA A 941 -1.76 5.16 -33.40
CA ALA A 941 -0.97 4.35 -32.47
C ALA A 941 -1.77 3.18 -31.86
N GLY A 942 -3.08 3.13 -32.09
CA GLY A 942 -3.97 2.07 -31.61
C GLY A 942 -4.27 2.13 -30.11
N ILE A 943 -3.99 3.27 -29.48
CA ILE A 943 -4.17 3.50 -28.04
C ILE A 943 -5.26 4.56 -27.89
N HIS A 944 -6.49 4.17 -28.22
CA HIS A 944 -7.65 5.05 -28.16
C HIS A 944 -8.57 4.66 -27.00
N SER A 945 -9.07 5.66 -26.28
CA SER A 945 -10.23 5.44 -25.43
C SER A 945 -11.43 5.00 -26.27
N LEU A 946 -12.40 4.32 -25.67
CA LEU A 946 -13.74 4.15 -26.28
C LEU A 946 -14.49 5.48 -26.44
N HIS A 947 -13.86 6.59 -26.07
CA HIS A 947 -14.36 7.95 -26.03
C HIS A 947 -13.64 8.84 -27.02
#